data_AF-A0A800CB31-F1
#
_entry.id   AF-A0A800CB31-F1
#
_cell.length_a   1.000
_cell.length_b   1.000
_cell.length_c   1.000
_cell.angle_alpha   90.00
_cell.angle_beta   90.00
_cell.angle_gamma   90.00
#
_symmetry.space_group_name_H-M   'P 1'
#
loop_
_entity.id
_entity.type
_entity.pdbx_description
1 polymer ?
#
loop_
_entity_poly.entity_id
_entity_poly.type
_entity_poly.pdbx_seq_one_letter_code
_entity_poly.pdbx_strand_id
1 'polypeptide(L)'
;PTVTPTPVPPSFITLNEFLPAPKAMDFNGDGEANLLDEYIELYNPNSFSVGLAGWALDDRADGGSRPWKLPPDMVIPARGFLLFFRADTRIALNNEADSVRLLAPDGLEVDAFTYTDTAADTPWARVEDGVGGWTMLYPPSPGGPNIPPTPTPTPLPPPSSDQIALNEVLPAPKEKDWDGDGAASYLDEWIELAYWGDRPVAMDGWRLWRGELNVEGLPTGPFYEFPPHTILQPGSYPLIFRRESGLALPASHGVLHLARPQGDGWQVVDTFAWDRSPAYDRSFSRYPDGTGPWLRIFVTPGQPNRPFPTPAPAPPTSPPSGSNSPSGPSQPIETAYQLPIKTRLTVEGVVTVPPGVFHPRVIVIQDASAGIMVYLRRGAYPPLREGDRVQATGYLKDYHGQRELVLTSARWLVQLSAGEPMAPRFMRTGLVTDAHLARLLRVAGKVTRLDEEEFWLDDGSGPILVRRPDGASWRFQNLTPGMTLSAIGVVGRDGDGLFLQARHRQDVSPPPGVLPVTGGHLLPARAWRWPSRYLPPRGNVLSTRSQMGRRISSYGWAFTAPRASGAFADLDGLFVHSRLAERGHFTKMISMALGIPFWLLVLLALIFGAVGFLRPSERWFFLSAALFWVGSFMSMFSIWWLLLAGMTMALALGLARLLRWDDPWQLGIAALAGLLIWGIMILWFREWMWLLWPWWWFSWR
;
A
#
# COMPACT_ATOMS: atom_id res chain seq x y z
N PRO A 1 30.31 50.02 -37.93
CA PRO A 1 29.53 48.77 -38.10
C PRO A 1 29.51 47.98 -36.78
N THR A 2 28.57 48.33 -35.89
CA THR A 2 28.25 47.48 -34.74
C THR A 2 27.32 46.39 -35.24
N VAL A 3 27.62 45.13 -34.94
CA VAL A 3 26.75 44.01 -35.34
C VAL A 3 25.51 44.07 -34.44
N THR A 4 24.36 44.45 -35.02
CA THR A 4 23.08 44.20 -34.36
C THR A 4 22.96 42.68 -34.21
N PRO A 5 22.79 42.13 -32.99
CA PRO A 5 22.45 40.72 -32.85
C PRO A 5 21.09 40.52 -33.51
N THR A 6 21.02 39.73 -34.57
CA THR A 6 19.75 39.36 -35.20
C THR A 6 18.87 38.72 -34.12
N PRO A 7 17.71 39.32 -33.76
CA PRO A 7 16.82 38.67 -32.83
C PRO A 7 16.33 37.38 -33.50
N VAL A 8 16.53 36.25 -32.81
CA VAL A 8 15.77 35.03 -33.10
C VAL A 8 14.29 35.43 -33.03
N PRO A 9 13.46 35.09 -34.04
CA PRO A 9 12.06 35.51 -34.04
C PRO A 9 11.36 35.04 -32.76
N PRO A 10 10.47 35.86 -32.18
CA PRO A 10 9.69 35.44 -31.01
C PRO A 10 8.90 34.18 -31.39
N SER A 11 9.03 33.14 -30.58
CA SER A 11 8.28 31.90 -30.79
C SER A 11 6.79 32.17 -30.60
N PHE A 12 5.99 31.71 -31.55
CA PHE A 12 4.54 31.83 -31.51
C PHE A 12 3.94 30.95 -30.40
N ILE A 13 2.64 31.08 -30.19
CA ILE A 13 1.88 30.12 -29.38
C ILE A 13 1.79 28.81 -30.14
N THR A 14 1.91 27.70 -29.41
CA THR A 14 2.14 26.35 -29.93
C THR A 14 1.27 25.35 -29.19
N LEU A 15 0.88 24.28 -29.89
CA LEU A 15 0.36 23.07 -29.26
C LEU A 15 1.43 22.49 -28.34
N ASN A 16 1.04 21.91 -27.20
CA ASN A 16 2.00 21.45 -26.19
C ASN A 16 1.78 20.00 -25.74
N GLU A 17 0.53 19.67 -25.42
CA GLU A 17 0.07 18.32 -25.08
C GLU A 17 -1.34 18.14 -25.64
N PHE A 18 -1.76 16.91 -25.96
CA PHE A 18 -3.17 16.60 -26.18
C PHE A 18 -3.46 15.13 -25.84
N LEU A 19 -4.65 14.86 -25.32
CA LEU A 19 -5.13 13.51 -24.99
C LEU A 19 -6.31 13.15 -25.90
N PRO A 20 -6.12 12.27 -26.89
CA PRO A 20 -7.20 11.85 -27.79
C PRO A 20 -8.08 10.72 -27.22
N ALA A 21 -7.56 9.93 -26.27
CA ALA A 21 -8.16 8.66 -25.85
C ALA A 21 -8.38 8.55 -24.32
N PRO A 22 -9.15 9.46 -23.68
CA PRO A 22 -9.50 9.34 -22.26
C PRO A 22 -10.34 8.08 -21.99
N LYS A 23 -10.21 7.48 -20.80
CA LYS A 23 -10.92 6.23 -20.48
C LYS A 23 -11.11 5.93 -18.99
N ALA A 24 -10.13 6.19 -18.15
CA ALA A 24 -10.12 5.76 -16.75
C ALA A 24 -9.80 6.88 -15.76
N MET A 25 -9.34 8.04 -16.23
CA MET A 25 -9.16 9.23 -15.41
C MET A 25 -10.14 10.33 -15.80
N ASP A 26 -10.71 10.95 -14.77
CA ASP A 26 -11.42 12.23 -14.82
C ASP A 26 -10.34 13.33 -14.82
N PHE A 27 -10.13 13.94 -15.98
CA PHE A 27 -9.15 15.00 -16.21
C PHE A 27 -9.79 16.39 -16.12
N ASN A 28 -11.08 16.51 -16.41
CA ASN A 28 -11.79 17.79 -16.41
C ASN A 28 -12.33 18.18 -15.02
N GLY A 29 -12.51 17.22 -14.11
CA GLY A 29 -12.99 17.40 -12.73
C GLY A 29 -14.50 17.34 -12.54
N ASP A 30 -15.27 16.85 -13.52
CA ASP A 30 -16.76 16.78 -13.47
C ASP A 30 -17.30 15.59 -12.65
N GLY A 31 -16.46 14.59 -12.38
CA GLY A 31 -16.78 13.39 -11.59
C GLY A 31 -17.06 12.12 -12.41
N GLU A 32 -17.08 12.18 -13.75
CA GLU A 32 -17.28 11.03 -14.63
C GLU A 32 -16.13 10.89 -15.64
N ALA A 33 -15.17 9.98 -15.43
CA ALA A 33 -14.14 9.68 -16.44
C ALA A 33 -14.76 9.19 -17.76
N ASN A 34 -14.75 10.03 -18.79
CA ASN A 34 -15.54 9.85 -20.02
C ASN A 34 -14.87 10.45 -21.28
N LEU A 35 -15.60 10.56 -22.38
CA LEU A 35 -15.08 11.12 -23.65
C LEU A 35 -14.92 12.65 -23.65
N LEU A 36 -15.50 13.36 -22.66
CA LEU A 36 -15.39 14.81 -22.54
C LEU A 36 -14.08 15.27 -21.87
N ASP A 37 -13.33 14.34 -21.27
CA ASP A 37 -11.97 14.52 -20.73
C ASP A 37 -10.87 14.63 -21.80
N GLU A 38 -11.21 14.39 -23.07
CA GLU A 38 -10.32 14.59 -24.21
C GLU A 38 -9.92 16.07 -24.28
N TYR A 39 -8.62 16.38 -24.43
CA TYR A 39 -8.13 17.74 -24.34
C TYR A 39 -7.02 18.08 -25.34
N ILE A 40 -6.89 19.38 -25.61
CA ILE A 40 -5.76 19.99 -26.32
C ILE A 40 -5.19 21.10 -25.42
N GLU A 41 -3.86 21.19 -25.34
CA GLU A 41 -3.15 22.22 -24.58
C GLU A 41 -2.31 23.13 -25.48
N LEU A 42 -2.31 24.43 -25.18
CA LEU A 42 -1.43 25.44 -25.74
C LEU A 42 -0.40 25.92 -24.71
N TYR A 43 0.84 26.15 -25.17
CA TYR A 43 1.91 26.76 -24.39
C TYR A 43 2.34 28.11 -24.96
N ASN A 44 2.74 29.03 -24.08
CA ASN A 44 3.36 30.30 -24.43
C ASN A 44 4.86 30.32 -24.09
N PRO A 45 5.76 30.10 -25.07
CA PRO A 45 7.20 30.16 -24.85
C PRO A 45 7.76 31.58 -24.58
N ASN A 46 6.94 32.64 -24.65
CA ASN A 46 7.38 34.01 -24.45
C ASN A 46 7.55 34.39 -22.97
N SER A 47 8.38 35.41 -22.72
CA SER A 47 8.51 36.08 -21.41
C SER A 47 7.42 37.15 -21.16
N PHE A 48 6.41 37.23 -22.02
CA PHE A 48 5.26 38.12 -21.93
C PHE A 48 3.97 37.37 -22.28
N SER A 49 2.83 37.85 -21.78
CA SER A 49 1.51 37.27 -22.06
C SER A 49 1.02 37.59 -23.48
N VAL A 50 0.32 36.66 -24.11
CA VAL A 50 -0.21 36.80 -25.48
C VAL A 50 -1.73 36.68 -25.49
N GLY A 51 -2.41 37.58 -26.20
CA GLY A 51 -3.85 37.48 -26.45
C GLY A 51 -4.17 36.57 -27.64
N LEU A 52 -5.12 35.66 -27.47
CA LEU A 52 -5.47 34.62 -28.44
C LEU A 52 -6.71 34.97 -29.29
N ALA A 53 -7.08 36.24 -29.34
CA ALA A 53 -8.28 36.73 -30.00
C ALA A 53 -8.35 36.31 -31.48
N GLY A 54 -9.34 35.49 -31.82
CA GLY A 54 -9.61 35.04 -33.19
C GLY A 54 -8.83 33.82 -33.67
N TRP A 55 -7.87 33.30 -32.87
CA TRP A 55 -7.21 32.02 -33.13
C TRP A 55 -8.24 30.87 -33.08
N ALA A 56 -7.89 29.71 -33.63
CA ALA A 56 -8.74 28.51 -33.56
C ALA A 56 -7.95 27.23 -33.31
N LEU A 57 -8.60 26.26 -32.67
CA LEU A 57 -8.20 24.86 -32.65
C LEU A 57 -9.02 24.09 -33.68
N ASP A 58 -8.44 23.05 -34.26
CA ASP A 58 -9.08 22.18 -35.25
C ASP A 58 -8.46 20.78 -35.21
N ASP A 59 -9.23 19.75 -35.58
CA ASP A 59 -8.72 18.37 -35.70
C ASP A 59 -8.31 18.02 -37.13
N ARG A 60 -8.93 18.61 -38.18
CA ARG A 60 -8.64 18.20 -39.55
C ARG A 60 -8.93 19.26 -40.62
N ALA A 61 -7.92 19.58 -41.42
CA ALA A 61 -8.07 20.36 -42.64
C ALA A 61 -9.15 19.76 -43.57
N ASP A 62 -10.15 20.58 -43.90
CA ASP A 62 -11.28 20.26 -44.78
C ASP A 62 -12.09 18.99 -44.40
N GLY A 63 -12.11 18.63 -43.12
CA GLY A 63 -12.87 17.48 -42.60
C GLY A 63 -13.10 17.57 -41.08
N GLY A 64 -13.19 16.41 -40.42
CA GLY A 64 -13.18 16.34 -38.96
C GLY A 64 -14.42 16.94 -38.28
N SER A 65 -14.21 17.64 -37.17
CA SER A 65 -15.26 18.37 -36.44
C SER A 65 -15.51 19.77 -37.05
N ARG A 66 -15.58 20.82 -36.25
CA ARG A 66 -15.68 22.20 -36.72
C ARG A 66 -14.65 23.04 -35.97
N PRO A 67 -13.75 23.77 -36.65
CA PRO A 67 -12.73 24.59 -36.00
C PRO A 67 -13.32 25.48 -34.90
N TRP A 68 -12.85 25.28 -33.67
CA TRP A 68 -13.32 26.00 -32.49
C TRP A 68 -12.49 27.27 -32.30
N LYS A 69 -13.16 28.43 -32.32
CA LYS A 69 -12.50 29.73 -32.16
C LYS A 69 -12.35 30.10 -30.69
N LEU A 70 -11.15 30.52 -30.32
CA LEU A 70 -10.83 30.93 -28.96
C LEU A 70 -11.57 32.23 -28.59
N PRO A 71 -12.00 32.40 -27.33
CA PRO A 71 -12.64 33.63 -26.85
C PRO A 71 -11.79 34.89 -27.10
N PRO A 72 -12.40 36.03 -27.47
CA PRO A 72 -11.68 37.23 -27.89
C PRO A 72 -10.93 37.94 -26.75
N ASP A 73 -11.26 37.61 -25.50
CA ASP A 73 -10.67 38.09 -24.26
C ASP A 73 -9.63 37.12 -23.67
N MET A 74 -9.40 35.96 -24.30
CA MET A 74 -8.49 34.94 -23.78
C MET A 74 -7.02 35.36 -23.91
N VAL A 75 -6.28 35.26 -22.81
CA VAL A 75 -4.85 35.61 -22.71
C VAL A 75 -4.09 34.45 -22.07
N ILE A 76 -3.03 33.98 -22.72
CA ILE A 76 -2.10 33.01 -22.16
C ILE A 76 -0.94 33.75 -21.46
N PRO A 77 -0.66 33.49 -20.16
CA PRO A 77 0.44 34.14 -19.42
C PRO A 77 1.81 33.87 -20.02
N ALA A 78 2.81 34.68 -19.66
CA ALA A 78 4.22 34.39 -19.95
C ALA A 78 4.61 33.03 -19.36
N ARG A 79 5.18 32.12 -20.16
CA ARG A 79 5.47 30.73 -19.76
C ARG A 79 4.27 29.95 -19.20
N GLY A 80 3.06 30.39 -19.52
CA GLY A 80 1.81 29.74 -19.11
C GLY A 80 1.32 28.72 -20.12
N PHE A 81 0.38 27.91 -19.67
CA PHE A 81 -0.33 26.88 -20.41
C PHE A 81 -1.83 27.22 -20.44
N LEU A 82 -2.57 26.77 -21.45
CA LEU A 82 -4.03 26.81 -21.51
C LEU A 82 -4.58 25.49 -22.04
N LEU A 83 -5.52 24.93 -21.29
CA LEU A 83 -6.11 23.62 -21.52
C LEU A 83 -7.53 23.75 -22.08
N PHE A 84 -7.88 22.94 -23.07
CA PHE A 84 -9.13 23.02 -23.81
C PHE A 84 -9.77 21.63 -23.94
N PHE A 85 -10.79 21.36 -23.12
CA PHE A 85 -11.51 20.08 -23.12
C PHE A 85 -12.54 19.99 -24.25
N ARG A 86 -12.82 18.76 -24.70
CA ARG A 86 -13.90 18.40 -25.62
C ARG A 86 -15.29 18.74 -25.07
N ALA A 87 -15.43 18.86 -23.75
CA ALA A 87 -16.57 19.47 -23.08
C ALA A 87 -16.91 20.87 -23.64
N ASP A 88 -15.90 21.70 -23.91
CA ASP A 88 -16.06 23.10 -24.33
C ASP A 88 -15.87 23.28 -25.83
N THR A 89 -14.82 22.67 -26.39
CA THR A 89 -14.43 22.86 -27.80
C THR A 89 -15.37 22.17 -28.77
N ARG A 90 -15.87 20.99 -28.39
CA ARG A 90 -16.56 20.01 -29.26
C ARG A 90 -15.70 19.52 -30.45
N ILE A 91 -14.39 19.71 -30.38
CA ILE A 91 -13.41 19.00 -31.21
C ILE A 91 -13.46 17.51 -30.84
N ALA A 92 -13.11 16.62 -31.77
CA ALA A 92 -13.34 15.18 -31.62
C ALA A 92 -12.21 14.35 -32.24
N LEU A 93 -11.11 14.25 -31.51
CA LEU A 93 -9.90 13.52 -31.90
C LEU A 93 -10.21 12.02 -32.09
N ASN A 94 -9.93 11.48 -33.28
CA ASN A 94 -10.20 10.07 -33.57
C ASN A 94 -9.09 9.16 -33.01
N ASN A 95 -9.45 8.02 -32.43
CA ASN A 95 -8.51 7.14 -31.71
C ASN A 95 -7.56 6.37 -32.66
N GLU A 96 -7.96 6.10 -33.90
CA GLU A 96 -7.17 5.33 -34.85
C GLU A 96 -6.09 6.18 -35.54
N ALA A 97 -6.45 7.39 -36.00
CA ALA A 97 -5.54 8.37 -36.59
C ALA A 97 -6.26 9.71 -36.79
N ASP A 98 -5.62 10.83 -36.44
CA ASP A 98 -6.12 12.16 -36.76
C ASP A 98 -5.01 13.22 -36.69
N SER A 99 -5.39 14.51 -36.71
CA SER A 99 -4.49 15.62 -36.40
C SER A 99 -5.00 16.51 -35.26
N VAL A 100 -4.11 17.36 -34.77
CA VAL A 100 -4.43 18.54 -33.95
C VAL A 100 -3.76 19.74 -34.61
N ARG A 101 -4.48 20.84 -34.75
CA ARG A 101 -4.08 22.02 -35.52
C ARG A 101 -4.37 23.30 -34.74
N LEU A 102 -3.43 24.23 -34.76
CA LEU A 102 -3.55 25.58 -34.21
C LEU A 102 -3.50 26.60 -35.35
N LEU A 103 -4.57 27.38 -35.47
CA LEU A 103 -4.78 28.34 -36.55
C LEU A 103 -4.71 29.78 -36.05
N ALA A 104 -4.00 30.64 -36.78
CA ALA A 104 -3.95 32.08 -36.57
C ALA A 104 -5.29 32.76 -36.94
N PRO A 105 -5.51 34.03 -36.55
CA PRO A 105 -6.76 34.75 -36.83
C PRO A 105 -7.08 34.99 -38.32
N ASP A 106 -6.10 34.85 -39.20
CA ASP A 106 -6.26 34.90 -40.67
C ASP A 106 -6.52 33.52 -41.30
N GLY A 107 -6.50 32.45 -40.50
CA GLY A 107 -6.71 31.06 -40.94
C GLY A 107 -5.44 30.31 -41.32
N LEU A 108 -4.25 30.92 -41.20
CA LEU A 108 -2.99 30.20 -41.42
C LEU A 108 -2.72 29.20 -40.29
N GLU A 109 -2.20 28.03 -40.65
CA GLU A 109 -1.72 27.03 -39.68
C GLU A 109 -0.40 27.51 -39.06
N VAL A 110 -0.38 27.64 -37.73
CA VAL A 110 0.79 28.09 -36.94
C VAL A 110 1.57 26.89 -36.46
N ASP A 111 0.87 25.85 -36.03
CA ASP A 111 1.41 24.62 -35.49
C ASP A 111 0.41 23.48 -35.70
N ALA A 112 0.91 22.27 -35.97
CA ALA A 112 0.08 21.10 -36.18
C ALA A 112 0.84 19.80 -35.95
N PHE A 113 0.12 18.74 -35.62
CA PHE A 113 0.65 17.39 -35.53
C PHE A 113 -0.38 16.38 -36.03
N THR A 114 0.10 15.30 -36.67
CA THR A 114 -0.72 14.18 -37.15
C THR A 114 -0.23 12.90 -36.50
N TYR A 115 -1.14 12.14 -35.90
CA TYR A 115 -0.85 10.87 -35.24
C TYR A 115 -1.60 9.72 -35.91
N THR A 116 -1.07 8.50 -35.76
CA THR A 116 -1.62 7.28 -36.39
C THR A 116 -1.70 6.09 -35.42
N ASP A 117 -1.66 6.40 -34.12
CA ASP A 117 -1.78 5.45 -33.01
C ASP A 117 -2.14 6.24 -31.74
N THR A 118 -2.84 5.60 -30.80
CA THR A 118 -3.19 6.16 -29.49
C THR A 118 -3.22 5.07 -28.42
N ALA A 119 -3.02 5.46 -27.17
CA ALA A 119 -3.22 4.59 -26.02
C ALA A 119 -4.16 5.26 -25.00
N ALA A 120 -4.92 4.43 -24.28
CA ALA A 120 -5.88 4.93 -23.29
C ALA A 120 -5.17 5.75 -22.19
N ASP A 121 -5.76 6.89 -21.84
CA ASP A 121 -5.25 7.83 -20.83
C ASP A 121 -3.78 8.27 -21.07
N THR A 122 -3.32 8.19 -22.33
CA THR A 122 -1.94 8.49 -22.74
C THR A 122 -1.94 9.69 -23.70
N PRO A 123 -1.24 10.80 -23.38
CA PRO A 123 -1.20 11.96 -24.25
C PRO A 123 -0.21 11.77 -25.40
N TRP A 124 -0.33 12.63 -26.40
CA TRP A 124 0.82 13.07 -27.17
C TRP A 124 1.34 14.37 -26.54
N ALA A 125 2.58 14.34 -26.07
CA ALA A 125 3.29 15.40 -25.37
C ALA A 125 4.47 15.92 -26.20
N ARG A 126 4.91 17.17 -26.01
CA ARG A 126 6.20 17.63 -26.56
C ARG A 126 7.36 17.28 -25.63
N VAL A 127 8.49 16.88 -26.21
CA VAL A 127 9.74 16.57 -25.47
C VAL A 127 10.40 17.81 -24.85
N GLU A 128 10.07 19.00 -25.35
CA GLU A 128 10.42 20.31 -24.79
C GLU A 128 9.26 21.26 -25.10
N ASP A 129 8.73 21.97 -24.09
CA ASP A 129 7.46 22.71 -24.22
C ASP A 129 7.45 23.68 -25.43
N GLY A 130 6.45 23.53 -26.28
CA GLY A 130 6.25 24.27 -27.52
C GLY A 130 7.24 24.04 -28.69
N VAL A 131 8.43 23.48 -28.47
CA VAL A 131 9.49 23.41 -29.52
C VAL A 131 10.09 22.02 -29.77
N GLY A 132 9.88 21.06 -28.87
CA GLY A 132 10.35 19.68 -29.02
C GLY A 132 9.50 18.86 -29.99
N GLY A 133 10.04 17.69 -30.37
CA GLY A 133 9.27 16.66 -31.07
C GLY A 133 8.23 15.99 -30.16
N TRP A 134 7.27 15.28 -30.75
CA TRP A 134 6.14 14.67 -30.04
C TRP A 134 6.44 13.25 -29.53
N THR A 135 5.82 12.86 -28.41
CA THR A 135 6.02 11.57 -27.75
C THR A 135 4.78 11.10 -26.98
N MET A 136 4.50 9.79 -26.96
CA MET A 136 3.52 9.14 -26.07
C MET A 136 4.18 8.54 -24.80
N LEU A 137 5.46 8.84 -24.54
CA LEU A 137 6.17 8.28 -23.39
C LEU A 137 5.97 9.09 -22.10
N TYR A 138 5.46 10.32 -22.20
CA TYR A 138 5.30 11.22 -21.05
C TYR A 138 3.91 10.99 -20.43
N PRO A 139 3.79 11.07 -19.09
CA PRO A 139 2.48 11.02 -18.44
C PRO A 139 1.68 12.31 -18.74
N PRO A 140 0.34 12.28 -18.66
CA PRO A 140 -0.49 13.48 -18.72
C PRO A 140 0.02 14.60 -17.80
N SER A 141 0.18 15.80 -18.36
CA SER A 141 0.63 17.01 -17.66
C SER A 141 -0.33 18.22 -17.78
N PRO A 142 -1.67 18.03 -17.78
CA PRO A 142 -2.64 19.07 -18.14
C PRO A 142 -2.54 20.33 -17.27
N GLY A 143 -2.31 21.47 -17.93
CA GLY A 143 -2.11 22.78 -17.30
C GLY A 143 -0.67 23.06 -16.84
N GLY A 144 0.30 22.25 -17.28
CA GLY A 144 1.68 22.28 -16.78
C GLY A 144 2.73 21.85 -17.82
N PRO A 145 4.02 21.85 -17.44
CA PRO A 145 5.11 21.51 -18.34
C PRO A 145 5.18 20.00 -18.61
N ASN A 146 5.48 19.64 -19.86
CA ASN A 146 5.76 18.27 -20.26
C ASN A 146 7.04 17.77 -19.56
N ILE A 147 6.92 16.80 -18.64
CA ILE A 147 8.05 16.22 -17.93
C ILE A 147 8.25 14.76 -18.38
N PRO A 148 9.46 14.35 -18.79
CA PRO A 148 9.72 12.95 -19.15
C PRO A 148 9.37 12.01 -18.01
N PRO A 149 8.93 10.77 -18.31
CA PRO A 149 8.74 9.77 -17.27
C PRO A 149 10.07 9.61 -16.55
N THR A 150 10.06 9.74 -15.21
CA THR A 150 11.27 9.49 -14.42
C THR A 150 11.75 8.09 -14.78
N PRO A 151 12.96 7.93 -15.35
CA PRO A 151 13.26 6.81 -16.24
C PRO A 151 13.05 5.49 -15.51
N THR A 152 12.05 4.72 -15.96
CA THR A 152 11.64 3.46 -15.34
C THR A 152 12.88 2.59 -15.17
N PRO A 153 13.34 2.33 -13.93
CA PRO A 153 14.59 1.63 -13.72
C PRO A 153 14.46 0.23 -14.31
N THR A 154 15.31 -0.07 -15.31
CA THR A 154 15.37 -1.34 -16.07
C THR A 154 14.94 -2.50 -15.18
N PRO A 155 13.78 -3.14 -15.46
CA PRO A 155 12.87 -3.64 -14.43
C PRO A 155 13.59 -4.43 -13.35
N LEU A 156 13.93 -3.71 -12.28
CA LEU A 156 14.45 -4.31 -11.07
C LEU A 156 13.33 -5.25 -10.58
N PRO A 157 13.63 -6.48 -10.14
CA PRO A 157 12.61 -7.35 -9.58
C PRO A 157 11.79 -6.56 -8.54
N PRO A 158 10.44 -6.72 -8.52
CA PRO A 158 9.56 -5.92 -7.67
C PRO A 158 10.12 -5.93 -6.24
N PRO A 159 10.28 -4.73 -5.62
CA PRO A 159 11.27 -4.50 -4.57
C PRO A 159 11.17 -5.59 -3.52
N SER A 160 12.30 -6.29 -3.32
CA SER A 160 12.38 -7.51 -2.54
C SER A 160 11.82 -7.25 -1.15
N SER A 161 10.61 -7.76 -0.91
CA SER A 161 9.85 -7.52 0.32
C SER A 161 10.46 -8.24 1.54
N ASP A 162 11.56 -8.93 1.31
CA ASP A 162 12.53 -9.44 2.29
C ASP A 162 13.32 -8.29 2.98
N GLN A 163 13.09 -7.03 2.60
CA GLN A 163 13.59 -5.82 3.26
C GLN A 163 12.60 -5.20 4.28
N ILE A 164 11.48 -5.87 4.58
CA ILE A 164 10.51 -5.47 5.62
C ILE A 164 10.44 -6.60 6.65
N ALA A 165 10.61 -6.27 7.94
CA ALA A 165 10.55 -7.23 9.04
C ALA A 165 9.95 -6.60 10.31
N LEU A 166 9.51 -7.46 11.24
CA LEU A 166 9.14 -7.07 12.61
C LEU A 166 10.38 -6.52 13.31
N ASN A 167 10.28 -5.33 13.92
CA ASN A 167 11.44 -4.62 14.47
C ASN A 167 11.38 -4.37 15.98
N GLU A 168 10.24 -3.95 16.50
CA GLU A 168 10.04 -3.74 17.94
C GLU A 168 8.61 -4.13 18.33
N VAL A 169 8.42 -4.75 19.50
CA VAL A 169 7.11 -5.26 19.96
C VAL A 169 6.95 -5.01 21.45
N LEU A 170 5.86 -4.32 21.85
CA LEU A 170 5.51 -4.04 23.24
C LEU A 170 4.22 -4.78 23.63
N PRO A 171 4.31 -5.97 24.26
CA PRO A 171 3.16 -6.83 24.58
C PRO A 171 2.62 -6.66 26.01
N ALA A 172 2.99 -5.59 26.72
CA ALA A 172 2.57 -5.32 28.10
C ALA A 172 2.74 -3.83 28.49
N PRO A 173 1.94 -2.90 27.96
CA PRO A 173 1.84 -1.54 28.51
C PRO A 173 1.26 -1.56 29.93
N LYS A 174 1.45 -0.47 30.70
CA LYS A 174 0.80 -0.30 32.00
C LYS A 174 0.70 1.14 32.49
N GLU A 175 1.81 1.86 32.53
CA GLU A 175 1.96 3.14 33.23
C GLU A 175 2.23 4.30 32.26
N LYS A 176 2.34 4.00 30.95
CA LYS A 176 2.50 4.98 29.89
C LYS A 176 1.36 4.91 28.88
N ASP A 177 0.85 6.09 28.59
CA ASP A 177 0.14 6.46 27.37
C ASP A 177 1.18 6.47 26.24
N TRP A 178 1.14 5.46 25.37
CA TRP A 178 2.04 5.26 24.24
C TRP A 178 1.40 5.67 22.90
N ASP A 179 0.07 5.58 22.76
CA ASP A 179 -0.63 6.01 21.54
C ASP A 179 -0.98 7.52 21.52
N GLY A 180 -1.00 8.16 22.69
CA GLY A 180 -1.20 9.60 22.86
C GLY A 180 -2.67 10.02 23.04
N ASP A 181 -3.59 9.11 23.37
CA ASP A 181 -5.00 9.44 23.62
C ASP A 181 -5.27 10.07 25.00
N GLY A 182 -4.31 9.99 25.92
CA GLY A 182 -4.40 10.51 27.28
C GLY A 182 -4.67 9.47 28.37
N ALA A 183 -4.79 8.18 28.04
CA ALA A 183 -5.08 7.12 29.01
C ALA A 183 -4.18 5.87 28.83
N ALA A 184 -3.14 5.75 29.66
CA ALA A 184 -2.32 4.54 29.77
C ALA A 184 -3.19 3.29 30.03
N SER A 185 -3.22 2.37 29.07
CA SER A 185 -4.19 1.28 29.01
C SER A 185 -3.59 -0.03 28.47
N TYR A 186 -4.45 -0.98 28.08
CA TYR A 186 -4.04 -2.18 27.33
C TYR A 186 -4.11 -1.99 25.80
N LEU A 187 -4.64 -0.86 25.31
CA LEU A 187 -4.68 -0.55 23.87
C LEU A 187 -3.33 -0.05 23.35
N ASP A 188 -2.49 0.44 24.26
CA ASP A 188 -1.08 0.81 24.11
C ASP A 188 -0.12 -0.37 23.85
N GLU A 189 -0.64 -1.58 23.61
CA GLU A 189 0.15 -2.68 23.04
C GLU A 189 0.45 -2.35 21.57
N TRP A 190 1.68 -2.56 21.10
CA TRP A 190 2.03 -2.25 19.71
C TRP A 190 3.08 -3.17 19.09
N ILE A 191 3.04 -3.17 17.76
CA ILE A 191 3.94 -3.87 16.84
C ILE A 191 4.58 -2.81 15.96
N GLU A 192 5.90 -2.88 15.77
CA GLU A 192 6.65 -2.05 14.83
C GLU A 192 7.27 -2.92 13.73
N LEU A 193 7.28 -2.43 12.49
CA LEU A 193 8.15 -2.94 11.43
C LEU A 193 9.34 -2.01 11.20
N ALA A 194 10.40 -2.51 10.59
CA ALA A 194 11.41 -1.68 9.93
C ALA A 194 11.35 -1.95 8.43
N TYR A 195 11.47 -0.89 7.63
CA TYR A 195 11.69 -0.99 6.19
C TYR A 195 12.98 -0.28 5.78
N TRP A 196 13.96 -1.05 5.29
CA TRP A 196 15.31 -0.57 4.94
C TRP A 196 15.62 -0.65 3.44
N GLY A 197 14.59 -0.69 2.58
CA GLY A 197 14.75 -0.58 1.13
C GLY A 197 15.03 0.86 0.64
N ASP A 198 15.39 1.00 -0.64
CA ASP A 198 15.84 2.26 -1.25
C ASP A 198 14.71 3.10 -1.91
N ARG A 199 13.49 2.54 -2.02
CA ARG A 199 12.33 3.13 -2.72
C ARG A 199 11.05 2.98 -1.91
N PRO A 200 9.97 3.71 -2.20
CA PRO A 200 8.67 3.45 -1.56
C PRO A 200 8.13 2.05 -1.93
N VAL A 201 7.41 1.40 -1.02
CA VAL A 201 6.84 0.06 -1.22
C VAL A 201 5.39 -0.01 -0.73
N ALA A 202 4.53 -0.68 -1.50
CA ALA A 202 3.11 -0.84 -1.18
C ALA A 202 2.85 -2.05 -0.27
N MET A 203 1.95 -1.86 0.70
CA MET A 203 1.53 -2.86 1.69
C MET A 203 0.14 -3.48 1.39
N ASP A 204 -0.43 -3.22 0.22
CA ASP A 204 -1.70 -3.82 -0.22
C ASP A 204 -1.68 -5.35 -0.08
N GLY A 205 -2.67 -5.91 0.62
CA GLY A 205 -2.82 -7.35 0.87
C GLY A 205 -1.82 -7.97 1.86
N TRP A 206 -0.90 -7.18 2.43
CA TRP A 206 -0.02 -7.63 3.52
C TRP A 206 -0.79 -7.79 4.83
N ARG A 207 -0.26 -8.63 5.72
CA ARG A 207 -0.92 -8.92 6.99
C ARG A 207 0.06 -9.18 8.14
N LEU A 208 -0.37 -8.80 9.34
CA LEU A 208 0.19 -9.23 10.63
C LEU A 208 -0.74 -10.27 11.26
N TRP A 209 -0.27 -11.50 11.49
CA TRP A 209 -1.07 -12.59 12.08
C TRP A 209 -0.52 -12.97 13.45
N ARG A 210 -1.40 -13.31 14.41
CA ARG A 210 -1.02 -13.60 15.80
C ARG A 210 -1.52 -14.97 16.28
N GLY A 211 -0.67 -15.99 16.20
CA GLY A 211 -0.95 -17.38 16.59
C GLY A 211 0.03 -18.35 15.94
N GLU A 212 -0.04 -19.64 16.28
CA GLU A 212 0.86 -20.70 15.77
C GLU A 212 0.68 -20.98 14.27
N LEU A 213 1.68 -21.57 13.60
CA LEU A 213 1.52 -22.05 12.21
C LEU A 213 0.72 -23.37 12.14
N ASN A 214 -0.09 -23.51 11.09
CA ASN A 214 -0.72 -24.78 10.72
C ASN A 214 0.27 -25.71 9.98
N VAL A 215 -0.19 -26.91 9.63
CA VAL A 215 0.59 -27.93 8.88
C VAL A 215 0.96 -27.53 7.45
N GLU A 216 0.43 -26.42 6.93
CA GLU A 216 0.70 -25.84 5.61
C GLU A 216 1.63 -24.61 5.71
N GLY A 217 2.08 -24.24 6.92
CA GLY A 217 2.92 -23.06 7.16
C GLY A 217 2.17 -21.73 7.29
N LEU A 218 0.83 -21.78 7.43
CA LEU A 218 -0.05 -20.61 7.52
C LEU A 218 -0.52 -20.38 8.97
N PRO A 219 -0.43 -19.15 9.53
CA PRO A 219 -0.77 -18.93 10.95
C PRO A 219 -2.25 -19.16 11.32
N THR A 220 -2.50 -19.45 12.60
CA THR A 220 -3.79 -19.92 13.14
C THR A 220 -4.37 -18.98 14.19
N GLY A 221 -4.53 -17.70 13.83
CA GLY A 221 -5.04 -16.68 14.75
C GLY A 221 -5.61 -15.46 14.04
N PRO A 222 -6.12 -14.46 14.79
CA PRO A 222 -6.57 -13.19 14.22
C PRO A 222 -5.44 -12.52 13.44
N PHE A 223 -5.81 -11.81 12.38
CA PHE A 223 -4.88 -11.01 11.60
C PHE A 223 -5.41 -9.59 11.36
N TYR A 224 -4.46 -8.67 11.27
CA TYR A 224 -4.63 -7.33 10.75
C TYR A 224 -4.18 -7.32 9.28
N GLU A 225 -4.99 -6.76 8.40
CA GLU A 225 -4.61 -6.45 7.02
C GLU A 225 -4.30 -4.96 6.90
N PHE A 226 -3.19 -4.62 6.24
CA PHE A 226 -2.78 -3.24 6.06
C PHE A 226 -3.80 -2.52 5.15
N PRO A 227 -4.16 -1.25 5.43
CA PRO A 227 -5.12 -0.52 4.60
C PRO A 227 -4.66 -0.45 3.12
N PRO A 228 -5.58 -0.55 2.14
CA PRO A 228 -5.24 -0.36 0.74
C PRO A 228 -4.50 0.97 0.49
N HIS A 229 -3.56 0.96 -0.44
CA HIS A 229 -2.68 2.08 -0.77
C HIS A 229 -1.76 2.55 0.38
N THR A 230 -1.56 1.73 1.41
CA THR A 230 -0.52 1.99 2.43
C THR A 230 0.87 1.87 1.80
N ILE A 231 1.61 2.98 1.75
CA ILE A 231 2.99 3.03 1.24
C ILE A 231 3.98 3.22 2.40
N LEU A 232 4.90 2.27 2.57
CA LEU A 232 6.08 2.48 3.42
C LEU A 232 7.17 3.22 2.63
N GLN A 233 7.92 4.06 3.33
CA GLN A 233 8.97 4.90 2.76
C GLN A 233 10.36 4.39 3.19
N PRO A 234 11.43 4.62 2.40
CA PRO A 234 12.80 4.22 2.77
C PRO A 234 13.20 4.65 4.18
N GLY A 235 13.65 3.70 5.00
CA GLY A 235 14.05 3.95 6.39
C GLY A 235 12.89 4.27 7.34
N SER A 236 11.65 3.87 7.02
CA SER A 236 10.49 4.07 7.89
C SER A 236 10.28 2.94 8.89
N TYR A 237 9.71 3.32 10.03
CA TYR A 237 9.40 2.47 11.17
C TYR A 237 7.88 2.58 11.44
N PRO A 238 7.03 1.79 10.77
CA PRO A 238 5.59 1.82 11.01
C PRO A 238 5.21 1.16 12.32
N LEU A 239 4.41 1.86 13.11
CA LEU A 239 3.80 1.43 14.36
C LEU A 239 2.36 1.01 14.08
N ILE A 240 1.95 -0.07 14.71
CA ILE A 240 0.59 -0.60 14.65
C ILE A 240 0.19 -0.89 16.09
N PHE A 241 -0.64 -0.04 16.71
CA PHE A 241 -1.16 -0.29 18.05
C PHE A 241 -2.28 -1.33 17.99
N ARG A 242 -2.63 -1.88 19.15
CA ARG A 242 -3.80 -2.75 19.33
C ARG A 242 -5.10 -1.98 19.12
N ARG A 243 -5.11 -0.65 19.21
CA ARG A 243 -6.26 0.19 18.87
C ARG A 243 -6.63 0.10 17.39
N GLU A 244 -5.67 0.23 16.46
CA GLU A 244 -5.95 0.09 15.01
C GLU A 244 -6.03 -1.38 14.59
N SER A 245 -5.18 -2.24 15.16
CA SER A 245 -5.09 -3.64 14.70
C SER A 245 -6.04 -4.61 15.35
N GLY A 246 -6.50 -4.31 16.56
CA GLY A 246 -7.22 -5.26 17.42
C GLY A 246 -6.41 -6.50 17.82
N LEU A 247 -5.11 -6.57 17.50
CA LEU A 247 -4.25 -7.70 17.83
C LEU A 247 -3.82 -7.65 19.29
N ALA A 248 -4.55 -8.36 20.16
CA ALA A 248 -4.18 -8.54 21.56
C ALA A 248 -2.91 -9.37 21.72
N LEU A 249 -1.80 -8.77 22.15
CA LEU A 249 -0.52 -9.44 22.34
C LEU A 249 -0.50 -10.16 23.70
N PRO A 250 -0.21 -11.48 23.76
CA PRO A 250 -0.20 -12.18 25.04
C PRO A 250 1.11 -11.90 25.80
N ALA A 251 1.00 -11.68 27.11
CA ALA A 251 2.16 -11.47 27.99
C ALA A 251 3.08 -12.71 28.13
N SER A 252 2.67 -13.87 27.61
CA SER A 252 3.43 -15.13 27.59
C SER A 252 2.98 -16.03 26.43
N HIS A 253 3.90 -16.81 25.88
CA HIS A 253 3.70 -17.70 24.72
C HIS A 253 3.02 -16.97 23.55
N GLY A 254 3.60 -15.83 23.16
CA GLY A 254 3.17 -15.08 21.99
C GLY A 254 3.95 -15.46 20.75
N VAL A 255 3.24 -15.51 19.62
CA VAL A 255 3.81 -15.69 18.28
C VAL A 255 3.16 -14.69 17.35
N LEU A 256 3.99 -14.02 16.55
CA LEU A 256 3.60 -12.99 15.59
C LEU A 256 4.29 -13.25 14.25
N HIS A 257 3.56 -13.14 13.16
CA HIS A 257 4.04 -13.36 11.80
C HIS A 257 3.74 -12.14 10.93
N LEU A 258 4.73 -11.71 10.15
CA LEU A 258 4.53 -10.77 9.03
C LEU A 258 4.42 -11.58 7.75
N ALA A 259 3.38 -11.32 6.94
CA ALA A 259 3.14 -12.03 5.69
C ALA A 259 2.81 -11.08 4.53
N ARG A 260 3.41 -11.35 3.36
CA ARG A 260 3.12 -10.68 2.08
C ARG A 260 2.13 -11.52 1.25
N PRO A 261 1.34 -10.91 0.36
CA PRO A 261 0.60 -11.67 -0.64
C PRO A 261 1.56 -12.37 -1.62
N GLN A 262 1.23 -13.60 -2.02
CA GLN A 262 1.98 -14.37 -3.02
C GLN A 262 1.01 -15.25 -3.82
N GLY A 263 0.81 -14.91 -5.10
CA GLY A 263 -0.23 -15.53 -5.93
C GLY A 263 -1.61 -15.32 -5.30
N ASP A 264 -2.40 -16.39 -5.22
CA ASP A 264 -3.73 -16.40 -4.58
C ASP A 264 -3.68 -16.60 -3.04
N GLY A 265 -2.51 -16.50 -2.41
CA GLY A 265 -2.31 -16.74 -0.97
C GLY A 265 -1.32 -15.80 -0.30
N TRP A 266 -0.74 -16.23 0.82
CA TRP A 266 0.21 -15.44 1.62
C TRP A 266 1.49 -16.21 1.92
N GLN A 267 2.62 -15.52 1.86
CA GLN A 267 3.93 -16.02 2.29
C GLN A 267 4.33 -15.31 3.59
N VAL A 268 4.60 -16.07 4.65
CA VAL A 268 5.26 -15.54 5.86
C VAL A 268 6.69 -15.15 5.51
N VAL A 269 7.07 -13.91 5.81
CA VAL A 269 8.42 -13.35 5.51
C VAL A 269 9.25 -13.09 6.77
N ASP A 270 8.60 -12.87 7.91
CA ASP A 270 9.27 -12.77 9.22
C ASP A 270 8.39 -13.34 10.33
N THR A 271 9.00 -13.76 11.43
CA THR A 271 8.33 -14.40 12.57
C THR A 271 9.07 -14.08 13.86
N PHE A 272 8.32 -13.69 14.89
CA PHE A 272 8.82 -13.46 16.24
C PHE A 272 7.96 -14.21 17.27
N ALA A 273 8.62 -14.87 18.23
CA ALA A 273 7.98 -15.64 19.29
C ALA A 273 8.63 -15.35 20.65
N TRP A 274 7.84 -15.38 21.73
CA TRP A 274 8.31 -15.12 23.09
C TRP A 274 7.57 -15.92 24.17
N ASP A 275 8.33 -16.54 25.09
CA ASP A 275 7.75 -17.24 26.25
C ASP A 275 7.14 -16.29 27.27
N ARG A 276 7.74 -15.11 27.48
CA ARG A 276 7.27 -14.11 28.46
C ARG A 276 7.75 -12.71 28.11
N SER A 277 6.81 -11.75 28.19
CA SER A 277 7.05 -10.30 28.11
C SER A 277 8.27 -9.85 28.94
N PRO A 278 9.06 -8.87 28.47
CA PRO A 278 10.30 -8.46 29.12
C PRO A 278 10.06 -7.78 30.48
N ALA A 279 9.04 -6.91 30.57
CA ALA A 279 8.38 -6.39 31.78
C ALA A 279 7.21 -5.48 31.32
N TYR A 280 6.51 -4.84 32.26
CA TYR A 280 5.61 -3.73 31.92
C TYR A 280 6.37 -2.54 31.29
N ASP A 281 5.77 -1.91 30.29
CA ASP A 281 6.31 -0.76 29.54
C ASP A 281 7.72 -0.99 28.97
N ARG A 282 7.98 -2.26 28.59
CA ARG A 282 9.19 -2.72 27.90
C ARG A 282 8.84 -3.48 26.64
N SER A 283 9.64 -3.26 25.62
CA SER A 283 9.60 -3.95 24.33
C SER A 283 10.64 -5.07 24.23
N PHE A 284 10.42 -5.95 23.26
CA PHE A 284 11.52 -6.65 22.58
C PHE A 284 11.89 -5.83 21.34
N SER A 285 13.17 -5.59 21.10
CA SER A 285 13.64 -4.77 19.98
C SER A 285 14.79 -5.43 19.25
N ARG A 286 14.73 -5.45 17.92
CA ARG A 286 15.67 -6.12 17.03
C ARG A 286 16.85 -5.21 16.71
N TYR A 287 18.08 -5.66 16.99
CA TYR A 287 19.27 -4.81 16.77
C TYR A 287 20.44 -5.59 16.14
N PRO A 288 20.97 -5.19 14.97
CA PRO A 288 20.51 -4.08 14.12
C PRO A 288 19.07 -4.20 13.65
N ASP A 289 18.45 -3.07 13.29
CA ASP A 289 17.05 -3.00 12.85
C ASP A 289 16.75 -3.97 11.71
N GLY A 290 15.56 -4.57 11.75
CA GLY A 290 15.01 -5.48 10.73
C GLY A 290 15.73 -6.83 10.56
N THR A 291 16.99 -6.94 10.97
CA THR A 291 17.90 -8.03 10.56
C THR A 291 18.61 -8.73 11.72
N GLY A 292 18.76 -8.06 12.86
CA GLY A 292 19.47 -8.58 14.03
C GLY A 292 18.69 -9.60 14.87
N PRO A 293 19.31 -10.07 15.98
CA PRO A 293 18.62 -10.76 17.06
C PRO A 293 17.65 -9.82 17.81
N TRP A 294 16.63 -10.42 18.42
CA TRP A 294 15.73 -9.76 19.36
C TRP A 294 16.41 -9.59 20.72
N LEU A 295 16.53 -8.33 21.17
CA LEU A 295 17.14 -7.95 22.43
C LEU A 295 16.10 -7.30 23.36
N ARG A 296 16.55 -6.91 24.56
CA ARG A 296 15.80 -6.09 25.52
C ARG A 296 16.62 -4.84 25.78
N ILE A 297 16.28 -3.76 25.07
CA ILE A 297 17.09 -2.54 24.99
C ILE A 297 16.21 -1.29 25.26
N PHE A 298 16.54 -0.11 24.72
CA PHE A 298 15.61 1.02 24.82
C PHE A 298 14.31 0.72 24.07
N VAL A 299 13.23 1.36 24.52
CA VAL A 299 11.93 1.34 23.85
C VAL A 299 11.87 2.54 22.91
N THR A 300 11.72 2.32 21.62
CA THR A 300 12.06 3.28 20.55
C THR A 300 10.94 3.45 19.49
N PRO A 301 9.68 3.69 19.90
CA PRO A 301 8.52 3.67 18.98
C PRO A 301 8.67 4.64 17.78
N GLY A 302 8.64 4.07 16.59
CA GLY A 302 8.75 4.76 15.31
C GLY A 302 10.15 5.30 15.02
N GLN A 303 11.20 4.70 15.59
CA GLN A 303 12.60 5.12 15.52
C GLN A 303 13.54 3.91 15.41
N PRO A 304 14.77 4.09 14.89
CA PRO A 304 15.78 3.03 14.91
C PRO A 304 16.07 2.55 16.34
N ASN A 305 16.13 1.23 16.53
CA ASN A 305 16.38 0.58 17.81
C ASN A 305 17.77 0.94 18.36
N ARG A 306 17.86 1.16 19.68
CA ARG A 306 19.13 1.57 20.33
C ARG A 306 19.48 0.67 21.51
N PRO A 307 20.69 0.07 21.54
CA PRO A 307 21.15 -0.68 22.70
C PRO A 307 21.28 0.24 23.92
N PHE A 308 21.14 -0.31 25.12
CA PHE A 308 21.54 0.41 26.33
C PHE A 308 23.03 0.80 26.23
N PRO A 309 23.44 1.98 26.72
CA PRO A 309 24.84 2.37 26.68
C PRO A 309 25.67 1.37 27.48
N THR A 310 26.64 0.73 26.83
CA THR A 310 27.65 -0.07 27.52
C THR A 310 28.30 0.82 28.57
N PRO A 311 28.31 0.45 29.87
CA PRO A 311 28.90 1.29 30.90
C PRO A 311 30.38 1.49 30.56
N ALA A 312 30.77 2.74 30.34
CA ALA A 312 32.15 3.08 30.01
C ALA A 312 33.09 2.55 31.11
N PRO A 313 34.27 2.00 30.77
CA PRO A 313 35.22 1.56 31.76
C PRO A 313 35.53 2.72 32.71
N ALA A 314 35.40 2.47 34.02
CA ALA A 314 35.43 3.53 35.03
C ALA A 314 36.72 4.38 34.89
N PRO A 315 36.61 5.71 34.82
CA PRO A 315 37.78 6.56 34.63
C PRO A 315 38.74 6.39 35.81
N PRO A 316 40.07 6.32 35.58
CA PRO A 316 41.03 6.15 36.65
C PRO A 316 40.92 7.31 37.64
N THR A 317 40.77 6.98 38.92
CA THR A 317 40.47 7.91 40.01
C THR A 317 41.51 9.02 40.08
N SER A 318 41.13 10.22 39.62
CA SER A 318 41.98 11.41 39.62
C SER A 318 41.75 12.22 40.91
N PRO A 319 42.80 12.80 41.52
CA PRO A 319 42.70 13.50 42.80
C PRO A 319 41.89 14.82 42.72
N PRO A 320 41.37 15.32 43.85
CA PRO A 320 40.42 16.43 43.87
C PRO A 320 41.06 17.77 43.43
N SER A 321 40.82 18.15 42.18
CA SER A 321 41.22 19.45 41.63
C SER A 321 40.12 20.49 41.86
N GLY A 322 40.20 21.21 42.97
CA GLY A 322 39.29 22.32 43.25
C GLY A 322 39.52 23.51 42.32
N SER A 323 38.46 23.94 41.63
CA SER A 323 38.39 25.28 41.01
C SER A 323 36.95 25.80 41.02
N ASN A 324 36.77 27.12 41.00
CA ASN A 324 35.51 27.77 41.39
C ASN A 324 34.43 27.72 40.29
N SER A 325 33.70 26.61 40.19
CA SER A 325 32.45 26.53 39.45
C SER A 325 31.30 27.20 40.23
N PRO A 326 30.34 27.88 39.57
CA PRO A 326 29.19 28.50 40.22
C PRO A 326 28.06 27.48 40.48
N SER A 327 28.38 26.36 41.12
CA SER A 327 27.46 25.25 41.39
C SER A 327 26.51 25.56 42.54
N GLY A 328 25.45 26.33 42.25
CA GLY A 328 24.23 26.28 43.05
C GLY A 328 23.49 24.95 42.83
N PRO A 329 22.60 24.53 43.75
CA PRO A 329 21.74 23.37 43.52
C PRO A 329 20.86 23.60 42.29
N SER A 330 20.85 22.66 41.35
CA SER A 330 19.96 22.67 40.19
C SER A 330 18.50 22.49 40.65
N GLN A 331 17.60 23.27 40.07
CA GLN A 331 16.15 23.12 40.20
C GLN A 331 15.55 22.53 38.90
N PRO A 332 14.41 21.83 38.98
CA PRO A 332 13.65 21.41 37.80
C PRO A 332 13.34 22.57 36.86
N ILE A 333 13.35 22.32 35.56
CA ILE A 333 13.12 23.37 34.56
C ILE A 333 11.69 23.95 34.66
N GLU A 334 10.69 23.18 35.09
CA GLU A 334 9.33 23.68 35.34
C GLU A 334 9.28 24.86 36.33
N THR A 335 10.22 24.95 37.28
CA THR A 335 10.29 26.04 38.27
C THR A 335 10.52 27.38 37.58
N ALA A 336 11.12 27.41 36.39
CA ALA A 336 11.30 28.61 35.58
C ALA A 336 9.97 29.25 35.13
N TYR A 337 8.88 28.49 35.05
CA TYR A 337 7.56 28.96 34.64
C TYR A 337 6.72 29.47 35.82
N GLN A 338 7.03 29.02 37.04
CA GLN A 338 6.35 29.41 38.28
C GLN A 338 6.95 30.69 38.91
N LEU A 339 8.22 31.00 38.61
CA LEU A 339 8.94 32.13 39.18
C LEU A 339 8.73 33.45 38.39
N PRO A 340 8.82 34.62 39.05
CA PRO A 340 8.82 35.92 38.38
C PRO A 340 9.98 36.10 37.41
N ILE A 341 9.78 36.88 36.34
CA ILE A 341 10.89 37.35 35.49
C ILE A 341 11.93 38.13 36.30
N LYS A 342 13.17 38.18 35.80
CA LYS A 342 14.37 38.70 36.46
C LYS A 342 14.82 37.90 37.69
N THR A 343 14.08 36.88 38.14
CA THR A 343 14.58 35.90 39.12
C THR A 343 15.81 35.19 38.55
N ARG A 344 16.80 34.94 39.40
CA ARG A 344 17.99 34.16 39.04
C ARG A 344 17.74 32.68 39.30
N LEU A 345 17.99 31.82 38.33
CA LEU A 345 17.74 30.39 38.42
C LEU A 345 18.96 29.59 37.94
N THR A 346 19.19 28.44 38.58
CA THR A 346 20.14 27.40 38.15
C THR A 346 19.33 26.15 37.83
N VAL A 347 19.42 25.68 36.59
CA VAL A 347 18.75 24.47 36.11
C VAL A 347 19.78 23.50 35.51
N GLU A 348 19.36 22.26 35.30
CA GLU A 348 20.17 21.23 34.68
C GLU A 348 19.32 20.43 33.68
N GLY A 349 19.84 20.18 32.49
CA GLY A 349 19.08 19.56 31.41
C GLY A 349 19.96 18.98 30.32
N VAL A 350 19.33 18.24 29.42
CA VAL A 350 19.93 17.68 28.21
C VAL A 350 19.73 18.68 27.06
N VAL A 351 20.78 18.96 26.29
CA VAL A 351 20.71 19.81 25.10
C VAL A 351 19.86 19.12 24.02
N THR A 352 18.73 19.73 23.66
CA THR A 352 17.83 19.29 22.57
C THR A 352 18.06 20.08 21.28
N VAL A 353 18.64 21.28 21.38
CA VAL A 353 19.08 22.13 20.27
C VAL A 353 20.44 22.74 20.61
N PRO A 354 21.53 22.41 19.89
CA PRO A 354 22.87 22.92 20.15
C PRO A 354 23.11 24.30 19.50
N PRO A 355 24.22 24.99 19.86
CA PRO A 355 24.49 26.34 19.38
C PRO A 355 24.55 26.43 17.85
N GLY A 356 23.89 27.42 17.26
CA GLY A 356 23.92 27.67 15.82
C GLY A 356 22.89 26.90 15.00
N VAL A 357 22.13 25.96 15.59
CA VAL A 357 21.04 25.26 14.89
C VAL A 357 19.79 26.13 14.76
N PHE A 358 19.36 26.79 15.84
CA PHE A 358 18.36 27.86 15.78
C PHE A 358 19.02 29.25 15.66
N HIS A 359 20.04 29.52 16.47
CA HIS A 359 20.82 30.75 16.41
C HIS A 359 22.16 30.56 17.16
N PRO A 360 23.29 31.20 16.78
CA PRO A 360 24.59 31.02 17.45
C PRO A 360 24.64 31.43 18.94
N ARG A 361 23.61 32.13 19.44
CA ARG A 361 23.47 32.51 20.86
C ARG A 361 22.27 31.86 21.56
N VAL A 362 21.66 30.85 20.96
CA VAL A 362 20.54 30.09 21.52
C VAL A 362 20.92 28.62 21.62
N ILE A 363 20.57 28.00 22.74
CA ILE A 363 20.39 26.54 22.85
C ILE A 363 19.02 26.27 23.47
N VAL A 364 18.53 25.05 23.35
CA VAL A 364 17.37 24.56 24.12
C VAL A 364 17.84 23.38 24.97
N ILE A 365 17.42 23.38 26.23
CA ILE A 365 17.70 22.29 27.18
C ILE A 365 16.40 21.77 27.77
N GLN A 366 16.34 20.47 28.09
CA GLN A 366 15.15 19.82 28.62
C GLN A 366 15.47 18.79 29.71
N ASP A 367 14.57 18.67 30.68
CA ASP A 367 14.57 17.62 31.70
C ASP A 367 13.23 16.84 31.65
N ALA A 368 12.93 16.05 32.69
CA ALA A 368 11.66 15.33 32.77
C ALA A 368 10.44 16.25 32.94
N SER A 369 10.63 17.40 33.60
CA SER A 369 9.58 18.37 33.92
C SER A 369 9.20 19.25 32.73
N ALA A 370 10.18 19.92 32.12
CA ALA A 370 9.97 20.92 31.07
C ALA A 370 11.23 21.13 30.20
N GLY A 371 11.06 21.86 29.09
CA GLY A 371 12.14 22.45 28.33
C GLY A 371 12.32 23.93 28.66
N ILE A 372 13.46 24.52 28.32
CA ILE A 372 13.66 25.98 28.35
C ILE A 372 14.65 26.43 27.28
N MET A 373 14.36 27.57 26.66
CA MET A 373 15.28 28.22 25.73
C MET A 373 16.30 29.05 26.50
N VAL A 374 17.60 28.86 26.19
CA VAL A 374 18.71 29.47 26.92
C VAL A 374 19.45 30.44 26.00
N TYR A 375 19.41 31.73 26.34
CA TYR A 375 19.97 32.80 25.51
C TYR A 375 21.29 33.35 26.09
N LEU A 376 22.34 33.40 25.26
CA LEU A 376 23.65 33.92 25.64
C LEU A 376 23.80 35.40 25.27
N ARG A 377 23.87 36.28 26.27
CA ARG A 377 23.96 37.74 26.06
C ARG A 377 25.31 38.20 25.51
N ARG A 378 26.43 37.53 25.84
CA ARG A 378 27.80 37.89 25.42
C ARG A 378 28.70 36.67 25.26
N GLY A 379 29.57 36.71 24.24
CA GLY A 379 30.44 35.61 23.86
C GLY A 379 29.77 34.62 22.89
N ALA A 380 30.37 33.43 22.77
CA ALA A 380 29.79 32.25 22.13
C ALA A 380 29.71 31.12 23.15
N TYR A 381 28.84 30.14 22.93
CA TYR A 381 28.82 28.91 23.72
C TYR A 381 30.08 28.07 23.46
N PRO A 382 30.48 27.18 24.39
CA PRO A 382 31.39 26.09 24.05
C PRO A 382 30.76 25.19 22.97
N PRO A 383 31.55 24.35 22.26
CA PRO A 383 30.99 23.33 21.38
C PRO A 383 30.14 22.36 22.21
N LEU A 384 28.86 22.28 21.88
CA LEU A 384 27.87 21.38 22.49
C LEU A 384 27.16 20.59 21.39
N ARG A 385 26.67 19.40 21.73
CA ARG A 385 25.95 18.47 20.86
C ARG A 385 24.56 18.21 21.44
N GLU A 386 23.66 17.68 20.61
CA GLU A 386 22.43 17.08 21.11
C GLU A 386 22.77 15.91 22.03
N GLY A 387 22.11 15.85 23.19
CA GLY A 387 22.37 14.83 24.21
C GLY A 387 23.34 15.25 25.32
N ASP A 388 24.14 16.30 25.14
CA ASP A 388 25.04 16.80 26.20
C ASP A 388 24.23 17.23 27.43
N ARG A 389 24.62 16.78 28.63
CA ARG A 389 24.01 17.24 29.89
C ARG A 389 24.76 18.47 30.38
N VAL A 390 24.02 19.56 30.60
CA VAL A 390 24.55 20.86 31.01
C VAL A 390 23.83 21.41 32.24
N GLN A 391 24.56 22.09 33.11
CA GLN A 391 24.01 22.98 34.14
C GLN A 391 24.09 24.42 33.62
N ALA A 392 23.00 25.19 33.73
CA ALA A 392 22.91 26.56 33.26
C ALA A 392 22.39 27.49 34.37
N THR A 393 23.07 28.62 34.59
CA THR A 393 22.69 29.65 35.57
C THR A 393 22.42 30.99 34.89
N GLY A 394 21.20 31.48 34.95
CA GLY A 394 20.79 32.71 34.27
C GLY A 394 19.74 33.52 35.02
N TYR A 395 19.20 34.52 34.35
CA TYR A 395 18.04 35.30 34.81
C TYR A 395 16.85 35.01 33.90
N LEU A 396 15.67 34.82 34.48
CA LEU A 396 14.44 34.57 33.73
C LEU A 396 14.00 35.81 32.96
N LYS A 397 13.53 35.62 31.73
CA LYS A 397 12.97 36.66 30.86
C LYS A 397 11.80 36.06 30.07
N ASP A 398 10.85 36.89 29.66
CA ASP A 398 9.88 36.54 28.61
C ASP A 398 10.25 37.24 27.29
N TYR A 399 10.06 36.55 26.18
CA TYR A 399 10.34 37.03 24.83
C TYR A 399 9.38 36.38 23.83
N HIS A 400 8.64 37.18 23.06
CA HIS A 400 7.57 36.69 22.16
C HIS A 400 6.60 35.67 22.81
N GLY A 401 6.28 35.89 24.10
CA GLY A 401 5.42 35.01 24.89
C GLY A 401 6.09 33.75 25.45
N GLN A 402 7.37 33.48 25.12
CA GLN A 402 8.12 32.31 25.59
C GLN A 402 9.08 32.66 26.75
N ARG A 403 9.17 31.76 27.73
CA ARG A 403 10.06 31.84 28.90
C ARG A 403 11.49 31.46 28.51
N GLU A 404 12.44 32.35 28.77
CA GLU A 404 13.88 32.20 28.50
C GLU A 404 14.72 32.21 29.78
N LEU A 405 15.86 31.51 29.75
CA LEU A 405 16.95 31.65 30.72
C LEU A 405 18.12 32.44 30.10
N VAL A 406 18.33 33.68 30.56
CA VAL A 406 19.35 34.58 29.99
C VAL A 406 20.68 34.45 30.73
N LEU A 407 21.71 33.96 30.04
CA LEU A 407 23.09 33.84 30.50
C LEU A 407 23.87 35.13 30.19
N THR A 408 24.56 35.68 31.19
CA THR A 408 25.34 36.93 31.02
C THR A 408 26.66 36.73 30.28
N SER A 409 27.24 35.53 30.36
CA SER A 409 28.35 35.03 29.54
C SER A 409 28.46 33.51 29.67
N ALA A 410 29.24 32.86 28.79
CA ALA A 410 29.26 31.39 28.67
C ALA A 410 29.76 30.64 29.91
N ARG A 411 30.52 31.29 30.81
CA ARG A 411 30.99 30.70 32.09
C ARG A 411 29.89 30.25 33.05
N TRP A 412 28.65 30.66 32.79
CA TRP A 412 27.47 30.26 33.56
C TRP A 412 26.74 29.05 32.96
N LEU A 413 27.29 28.45 31.90
CA LEU A 413 26.97 27.10 31.45
C LEU A 413 28.17 26.19 31.76
N VAL A 414 27.89 25.01 32.31
CA VAL A 414 28.87 23.96 32.56
C VAL A 414 28.37 22.67 31.92
N GLN A 415 29.15 22.07 31.02
CA GLN A 415 28.88 20.72 30.54
C GLN A 415 29.27 19.74 31.65
N LEU A 416 28.32 18.91 32.08
CA LEU A 416 28.51 17.90 33.12
C LEU A 416 28.94 16.56 32.52
N SER A 417 28.36 16.20 31.38
CA SER A 417 28.76 15.03 30.60
C SER A 417 28.40 15.20 29.13
N ALA A 418 29.04 14.39 28.28
CA ALA A 418 28.43 14.02 27.00
C ALA A 418 27.20 13.12 27.25
N GLY A 419 26.32 12.97 26.26
CA GLY A 419 25.18 12.07 26.34
C GLY A 419 24.52 11.87 24.97
N GLU A 420 23.58 10.93 24.90
CA GLU A 420 22.85 10.61 23.67
C GLU A 420 21.69 11.58 23.41
N PRO A 421 21.39 11.95 22.15
CA PRO A 421 20.28 12.83 21.81
C PRO A 421 18.95 12.36 22.41
N MET A 422 18.26 13.28 23.09
CA MET A 422 16.96 13.02 23.72
C MET A 422 15.92 12.58 22.67
N ALA A 423 15.22 11.48 22.93
CA ALA A 423 14.10 11.05 22.10
C ALA A 423 12.94 12.07 22.17
N PRO A 424 12.34 12.48 21.04
CA PRO A 424 11.21 13.40 21.04
C PRO A 424 9.95 12.71 21.60
N ARG A 425 9.12 13.43 22.36
CA ARG A 425 7.82 12.92 22.80
C ARG A 425 6.80 13.01 21.67
N PHE A 426 6.11 11.92 21.35
CA PHE A 426 4.98 11.95 20.41
C PHE A 426 3.81 12.79 20.97
N MET A 427 3.15 13.55 20.10
CA MET A 427 2.00 14.39 20.44
C MET A 427 1.07 14.52 19.23
N ARG A 428 -0.24 14.51 19.48
CA ARG A 428 -1.26 14.83 18.47
C ARG A 428 -1.23 16.32 18.11
N THR A 429 -1.49 16.66 16.85
CA THR A 429 -1.26 18.01 16.32
C THR A 429 -2.05 19.09 17.09
N GLY A 430 -3.33 18.83 17.39
CA GLY A 430 -4.20 19.74 18.15
C GLY A 430 -4.08 19.66 19.66
N LEU A 431 -3.23 18.78 20.21
CA LEU A 431 -2.96 18.68 21.66
C LEU A 431 -1.68 19.42 22.09
N VAL A 432 -0.96 20.04 21.15
CA VAL A 432 0.19 20.91 21.44
C VAL A 432 -0.31 22.22 22.08
N THR A 433 0.01 22.40 23.36
CA THR A 433 -0.37 23.56 24.20
C THR A 433 0.83 24.23 24.85
N ASP A 434 0.66 25.41 25.46
CA ASP A 434 1.74 26.16 26.15
C ASP A 434 2.53 25.34 27.19
N ALA A 435 1.93 24.31 27.78
CA ALA A 435 2.60 23.35 28.67
C ALA A 435 3.75 22.55 28.00
N HIS A 436 3.88 22.67 26.67
CA HIS A 436 4.90 22.02 25.86
C HIS A 436 5.99 22.98 25.36
N LEU A 437 5.93 24.28 25.69
CA LEU A 437 6.93 25.26 25.24
C LEU A 437 8.35 24.84 25.57
N ALA A 438 9.25 25.07 24.61
CA ALA A 438 10.66 24.63 24.61
C ALA A 438 10.89 23.11 24.74
N ARG A 439 9.85 22.26 24.70
CA ARG A 439 10.01 20.79 24.68
C ARG A 439 10.23 20.26 23.26
N LEU A 440 11.06 19.24 23.14
CA LEU A 440 11.28 18.46 21.92
C LEU A 440 10.13 17.46 21.72
N LEU A 441 9.28 17.73 20.74
CA LEU A 441 8.14 16.88 20.36
C LEU A 441 8.33 16.25 18.97
N ARG A 442 7.51 15.24 18.71
CA ARG A 442 7.23 14.69 17.38
C ARG A 442 5.72 14.72 17.15
N VAL A 443 5.30 15.28 16.02
CA VAL A 443 3.90 15.23 15.56
C VAL A 443 3.85 14.47 14.23
N ALA A 444 2.67 13.96 13.89
CA ALA A 444 2.39 13.37 12.59
C ALA A 444 1.04 13.89 12.08
N GLY A 445 0.85 14.01 10.77
CA GLY A 445 -0.41 14.50 10.21
C GLY A 445 -0.36 14.68 8.70
N LYS A 446 -1.46 15.12 8.09
CA LYS A 446 -1.49 15.58 6.70
C LYS A 446 -1.04 17.03 6.60
N VAL A 447 -0.30 17.37 5.56
CA VAL A 447 -0.02 18.75 5.15
C VAL A 447 -1.34 19.40 4.73
N THR A 448 -1.87 20.32 5.52
CA THR A 448 -3.12 21.04 5.20
C THR A 448 -2.85 22.34 4.45
N ARG A 449 -1.67 22.94 4.65
CA ARG A 449 -1.19 24.15 3.97
C ARG A 449 0.34 24.11 3.88
N LEU A 450 0.88 24.72 2.83
CA LEU A 450 2.31 24.86 2.57
C LEU A 450 2.61 26.27 2.08
N ASP A 451 3.64 26.89 2.64
CA ASP A 451 4.26 28.14 2.20
C ASP A 451 5.79 27.90 2.05
N GLU A 452 6.59 28.87 1.56
CA GLU A 452 8.02 28.63 1.20
C GLU A 452 8.91 28.18 2.37
N GLU A 453 8.59 28.57 3.61
CA GLU A 453 9.45 28.38 4.79
C GLU A 453 8.79 27.59 5.93
N GLU A 454 7.49 27.30 5.80
CA GLU A 454 6.65 26.68 6.83
C GLU A 454 5.42 25.96 6.23
N PHE A 455 4.85 25.02 6.98
CA PHE A 455 3.69 24.22 6.58
C PHE A 455 2.87 23.78 7.78
N TRP A 456 1.60 23.44 7.59
CA TRP A 456 0.71 23.01 8.67
C TRP A 456 0.47 21.50 8.60
N LEU A 457 0.62 20.81 9.73
CA LEU A 457 0.24 19.40 9.89
C LEU A 457 -1.03 19.26 10.73
N ASP A 458 -1.96 18.44 10.28
CA ASP A 458 -3.18 18.08 11.04
C ASP A 458 -3.44 16.57 11.01
N ASP A 459 -3.63 15.95 12.17
CA ASP A 459 -4.04 14.55 12.32
C ASP A 459 -5.56 14.37 12.49
N GLY A 460 -6.33 15.46 12.35
CA GLY A 460 -7.77 15.53 12.62
C GLY A 460 -8.12 16.00 14.04
N SER A 461 -7.15 16.28 14.90
CA SER A 461 -7.36 16.97 16.19
C SER A 461 -7.21 18.50 16.11
N GLY A 462 -6.67 19.03 15.01
CA GLY A 462 -6.41 20.46 14.80
C GLY A 462 -4.97 20.71 14.31
N PRO A 463 -4.73 21.77 13.53
CA PRO A 463 -3.46 21.96 12.84
C PRO A 463 -2.37 22.56 13.73
N ILE A 464 -1.13 22.08 13.58
CA ILE A 464 0.09 22.69 14.14
C ILE A 464 0.98 23.22 13.01
N LEU A 465 1.52 24.43 13.21
CA LEU A 465 2.50 25.01 12.30
C LEU A 465 3.87 24.34 12.48
N VAL A 466 4.50 23.91 11.40
CA VAL A 466 5.87 23.38 11.35
C VAL A 466 6.73 24.34 10.53
N ARG A 467 7.82 24.84 11.12
CA ARG A 467 8.71 25.81 10.47
C ARG A 467 10.19 25.44 10.59
N ARG A 468 11.00 25.91 9.65
CA ARG A 468 12.47 25.75 9.68
C ARG A 468 13.14 26.81 10.58
N PRO A 469 14.46 26.73 10.85
CA PRO A 469 15.20 27.80 11.51
C PRO A 469 15.47 28.98 10.55
N ASP A 470 15.39 30.20 11.05
CA ASP A 470 15.65 31.43 10.30
C ASP A 470 17.05 31.40 9.66
N GLY A 471 17.13 31.58 8.35
CA GLY A 471 18.40 31.55 7.63
C GLY A 471 19.05 30.16 7.51
N ALA A 472 18.35 29.06 7.84
CA ALA A 472 18.85 27.72 7.62
C ALA A 472 19.21 27.47 6.14
N SER A 473 20.32 26.77 5.91
CA SER A 473 20.83 26.43 4.57
C SER A 473 20.01 25.36 3.82
N TRP A 474 18.96 24.83 4.46
CA TRP A 474 18.07 23.83 3.92
C TRP A 474 16.62 24.34 3.89
N ARG A 475 15.87 23.92 2.87
CA ARG A 475 14.42 24.16 2.72
C ARG A 475 13.66 22.85 2.86
N PHE A 476 12.37 22.92 3.13
CA PHE A 476 11.47 21.80 2.85
C PHE A 476 11.46 21.53 1.33
N GLN A 477 11.37 20.27 0.93
CA GLN A 477 11.40 19.85 -0.48
C GLN A 477 10.35 18.77 -0.71
N ASN A 478 9.69 18.82 -1.87
CA ASN A 478 8.73 17.82 -2.33
C ASN A 478 7.55 17.59 -1.37
N LEU A 479 7.14 18.63 -0.63
CA LEU A 479 5.91 18.60 0.16
C LEU A 479 4.74 19.02 -0.72
N THR A 480 3.59 18.36 -0.57
CA THR A 480 2.33 18.74 -1.23
C THR A 480 1.18 18.71 -0.21
N PRO A 481 0.17 19.59 -0.32
CA PRO A 481 -1.07 19.46 0.45
C PRO A 481 -1.68 18.06 0.28
N GLY A 482 -2.18 17.49 1.38
CA GLY A 482 -2.68 16.12 1.47
C GLY A 482 -1.64 15.05 1.82
N MET A 483 -0.35 15.31 1.63
CA MET A 483 0.74 14.39 2.00
C MET A 483 0.81 14.16 3.51
N THR A 484 0.95 12.91 3.96
CA THR A 484 1.15 12.58 5.39
C THR A 484 2.64 12.60 5.75
N LEU A 485 3.02 13.26 6.85
CA LEU A 485 4.41 13.45 7.30
C LEU A 485 4.56 13.35 8.83
N SER A 486 5.81 13.18 9.26
CA SER A 486 6.34 13.46 10.61
C SER A 486 6.97 14.85 10.61
N ALA A 487 6.83 15.56 11.73
CA ALA A 487 7.75 16.63 12.08
C ALA A 487 8.27 16.41 13.52
N ILE A 488 9.59 16.41 13.68
CA ILE A 488 10.27 16.55 14.97
C ILE A 488 10.65 18.02 15.14
N GLY A 489 10.62 18.54 16.35
CA GLY A 489 11.10 19.89 16.61
C GLY A 489 10.87 20.36 18.04
N VAL A 490 11.25 21.61 18.30
CA VAL A 490 10.98 22.25 19.58
C VAL A 490 9.74 23.13 19.47
N VAL A 491 8.82 23.03 20.43
CA VAL A 491 7.65 23.91 20.47
C VAL A 491 8.09 25.33 20.85
N GLY A 492 7.70 26.30 20.04
CA GLY A 492 7.83 27.73 20.34
C GLY A 492 6.50 28.47 20.12
N ARG A 493 6.52 29.77 20.41
CA ARG A 493 5.37 30.67 20.28
C ARG A 493 5.73 31.90 19.48
N ASP A 494 4.78 32.37 18.66
CA ASP A 494 4.81 33.70 18.06
C ASP A 494 3.41 34.32 18.14
N GLY A 495 3.30 35.49 18.77
CA GLY A 495 2.00 36.07 19.16
C GLY A 495 1.15 35.09 19.97
N ASP A 496 0.04 34.64 19.38
CA ASP A 496 -0.86 33.61 19.93
C ASP A 496 -0.79 32.25 19.21
N GLY A 497 0.09 32.12 18.20
CA GLY A 497 0.33 30.87 17.50
C GLY A 497 1.41 30.02 18.16
N LEU A 498 1.16 28.72 18.29
CA LEU A 498 2.19 27.72 18.59
C LEU A 498 2.73 27.11 17.31
N PHE A 499 4.04 26.86 17.27
CA PHE A 499 4.72 26.18 16.17
C PHE A 499 5.68 25.11 16.69
N LEU A 500 5.98 24.14 15.84
CA LEU A 500 7.05 23.16 16.01
C LEU A 500 8.22 23.56 15.10
N GLN A 501 9.31 24.04 15.68
CA GLN A 501 10.49 24.44 14.91
C GLN A 501 11.42 23.24 14.72
N ALA A 502 11.48 22.75 13.49
CA ALA A 502 12.36 21.66 13.09
C ALA A 502 13.81 22.13 13.14
N ARG A 503 14.73 21.26 13.56
CA ARG A 503 16.14 21.61 13.82
C ARG A 503 16.99 21.31 12.59
N HIS A 504 16.71 20.19 11.93
CA HIS A 504 17.41 19.70 10.75
C HIS A 504 16.43 19.32 9.65
N ARG A 505 16.88 19.25 8.39
CA ARG A 505 16.08 18.73 7.27
C ARG A 505 15.43 17.38 7.59
N GLN A 506 16.18 16.48 8.24
CA GLN A 506 15.76 15.12 8.58
C GLN A 506 14.73 15.03 9.73
N ASP A 507 14.49 16.12 10.48
CA ASP A 507 13.43 16.16 11.48
C ASP A 507 12.04 16.15 10.81
N VAL A 508 11.94 16.65 9.57
CA VAL A 508 10.76 16.46 8.71
C VAL A 508 11.01 15.24 7.81
N SER A 509 10.12 14.28 7.92
CA SER A 509 10.23 12.94 7.34
C SER A 509 8.84 12.39 7.03
N PRO A 510 8.69 11.24 6.36
CA PRO A 510 7.48 10.44 6.45
C PRO A 510 7.06 10.22 7.92
N PRO A 511 5.77 9.98 8.22
CA PRO A 511 5.29 9.86 9.60
C PRO A 511 6.06 8.78 10.39
N PRO A 512 6.16 8.84 11.74
CA PRO A 512 6.18 7.58 12.50
C PRO A 512 5.00 6.78 11.96
N GLY A 513 5.22 5.61 11.39
CA GLY A 513 4.19 5.00 10.55
C GLY A 513 3.09 4.32 11.36
N VAL A 514 2.65 4.96 12.47
CA VAL A 514 1.27 4.91 12.95
C VAL A 514 0.39 5.10 11.72
N LEU A 515 -0.17 3.98 11.25
CA LEU A 515 -0.98 3.98 10.05
C LEU A 515 -2.20 4.87 10.27
N PRO A 516 -2.69 5.59 9.23
CA PRO A 516 -3.91 6.38 9.37
C PRO A 516 -5.03 5.51 9.94
N VAL A 517 -5.66 5.97 11.03
CA VAL A 517 -6.65 5.22 11.83
C VAL A 517 -7.86 4.73 11.00
N THR A 518 -8.02 5.26 9.79
CA THR A 518 -8.98 4.84 8.78
C THR A 518 -8.51 3.62 7.96
N GLY A 519 -9.03 2.43 8.27
CA GLY A 519 -9.22 1.39 7.24
C GLY A 519 -8.60 0.01 7.47
N GLY A 520 -7.89 -0.23 8.57
CA GLY A 520 -7.45 -1.60 8.91
C GLY A 520 -8.64 -2.48 9.28
N HIS A 521 -8.63 -3.75 8.86
CA HIS A 521 -9.74 -4.68 9.11
C HIS A 521 -9.27 -5.96 9.79
N LEU A 522 -9.80 -6.21 11.00
CA LEU A 522 -9.74 -7.53 11.64
C LEU A 522 -10.65 -8.51 10.89
N LEU A 523 -10.08 -9.61 10.40
CA LEU A 523 -10.84 -10.72 9.85
C LEU A 523 -10.59 -12.00 10.65
N PRO A 524 -11.63 -12.78 10.99
CA PRO A 524 -11.47 -14.04 11.72
C PRO A 524 -10.91 -15.12 10.78
N ALA A 525 -9.79 -15.75 11.17
CA ALA A 525 -9.09 -16.75 10.38
C ALA A 525 -9.81 -18.11 10.31
N ARG A 526 -10.96 -18.17 9.63
CA ARG A 526 -11.68 -19.42 9.33
C ARG A 526 -12.05 -19.58 7.86
N ALA A 527 -11.50 -20.65 7.29
CA ALA A 527 -11.82 -21.27 6.01
C ALA A 527 -11.55 -20.43 4.76
N TRP A 528 -10.38 -20.68 4.15
CA TRP A 528 -10.06 -20.38 2.76
C TRP A 528 -11.24 -20.63 1.81
N ARG A 529 -11.62 -19.61 1.04
CA ARG A 529 -12.55 -19.72 -0.09
C ARG A 529 -12.03 -18.88 -1.25
N TRP A 530 -11.86 -19.53 -2.39
CA TRP A 530 -11.53 -18.89 -3.66
C TRP A 530 -12.67 -17.94 -4.10
N PRO A 531 -12.41 -16.65 -4.34
CA PRO A 531 -13.40 -15.74 -4.90
C PRO A 531 -13.49 -15.90 -6.41
N SER A 532 -14.70 -15.80 -6.99
CA SER A 532 -14.86 -15.69 -8.45
C SER A 532 -15.97 -14.72 -8.86
N ARG A 533 -15.51 -13.48 -9.13
CA ARG A 533 -16.14 -12.42 -9.96
C ARG A 533 -17.40 -11.70 -9.46
N TYR A 534 -17.38 -10.40 -9.80
CA TYR A 534 -18.44 -9.41 -9.67
C TYR A 534 -19.69 -9.70 -10.52
N LEU A 535 -20.82 -9.10 -10.09
CA LEU A 535 -21.85 -8.53 -10.96
C LEU A 535 -22.31 -7.20 -10.31
N PRO A 536 -22.59 -6.12 -11.08
CA PRO A 536 -22.92 -4.79 -10.55
C PRO A 536 -24.39 -4.67 -10.08
N PRO A 537 -24.74 -3.63 -9.29
CA PRO A 537 -26.00 -3.55 -8.55
C PRO A 537 -27.20 -3.09 -9.39
N ARG A 538 -28.41 -3.44 -8.94
CA ARG A 538 -29.66 -2.73 -9.27
C ARG A 538 -30.57 -2.65 -8.05
N GLY A 539 -31.13 -1.47 -7.79
CA GLY A 539 -32.11 -1.24 -6.74
C GLY A 539 -33.56 -1.36 -7.22
N ASN A 540 -34.39 -1.97 -6.37
CA ASN A 540 -35.82 -1.71 -6.13
C ASN A 540 -36.90 -1.87 -7.23
N VAL A 541 -38.11 -2.11 -6.71
CA VAL A 541 -39.47 -1.90 -7.29
C VAL A 541 -40.16 -3.08 -8.02
N LEU A 542 -41.00 -3.76 -7.23
CA LEU A 542 -42.35 -4.30 -7.51
C LEU A 542 -42.65 -5.34 -8.64
N SER A 543 -43.00 -6.53 -8.17
CA SER A 543 -44.24 -7.29 -8.47
C SER A 543 -44.51 -7.93 -9.86
N THR A 544 -44.53 -9.27 -9.83
CA THR A 544 -45.55 -10.20 -10.40
C THR A 544 -45.55 -10.66 -11.87
N ARG A 545 -45.98 -11.92 -12.03
CA ARG A 545 -46.50 -12.64 -13.23
C ARG A 545 -45.54 -13.17 -14.33
N SER A 546 -45.03 -14.37 -14.06
CA SER A 546 -45.30 -15.63 -14.80
C SER A 546 -45.05 -15.77 -16.33
N GLN A 547 -44.04 -16.62 -16.63
CA GLN A 547 -44.01 -17.70 -17.65
C GLN A 547 -44.05 -17.41 -19.18
N MET A 548 -43.39 -18.34 -19.92
CA MET A 548 -43.34 -18.55 -21.39
C MET A 548 -42.72 -17.42 -22.25
N GLY A 549 -41.79 -17.64 -23.19
CA GLY A 549 -40.87 -18.77 -23.38
C GLY A 549 -40.95 -19.52 -24.73
N ARG A 550 -40.13 -19.14 -25.73
CA ARG A 550 -39.56 -20.03 -26.80
C ARG A 550 -38.52 -19.35 -27.73
N ARG A 551 -37.32 -19.96 -27.78
CA ARG A 551 -36.40 -20.23 -28.93
C ARG A 551 -36.27 -19.33 -30.20
N ILE A 552 -34.99 -19.00 -30.55
CA ILE A 552 -34.20 -19.32 -31.80
C ILE A 552 -34.84 -18.95 -33.17
N SER A 553 -34.21 -18.26 -34.15
CA SER A 553 -32.91 -18.53 -34.85
C SER A 553 -32.21 -17.29 -35.50
N SER A 554 -31.22 -17.52 -36.40
CA SER A 554 -30.28 -16.55 -37.01
C SER A 554 -29.99 -16.77 -38.52
N TYR A 555 -29.47 -15.75 -39.22
CA TYR A 555 -28.89 -15.73 -40.60
C TYR A 555 -27.96 -14.49 -40.75
N GLY A 556 -26.87 -14.40 -41.56
CA GLY A 556 -26.05 -15.40 -42.27
C GLY A 556 -25.22 -14.84 -43.48
N TRP A 557 -24.15 -15.57 -43.91
CA TRP A 557 -23.45 -15.54 -45.23
C TRP A 557 -22.50 -14.34 -45.62
N ALA A 558 -21.44 -14.44 -46.47
CA ALA A 558 -20.56 -15.54 -46.94
C ALA A 558 -19.36 -15.07 -47.86
N PHE A 559 -18.43 -16.01 -48.21
CA PHE A 559 -17.35 -15.99 -49.26
C PHE A 559 -16.05 -15.17 -49.00
N THR A 560 -14.86 -15.45 -49.56
CA THR A 560 -14.37 -16.40 -50.63
C THR A 560 -12.91 -16.91 -50.37
N ALA A 561 -12.37 -17.85 -51.18
CA ALA A 561 -10.96 -18.34 -51.17
C ALA A 561 -10.47 -18.65 -52.61
N PRO A 562 -9.13 -18.83 -52.91
CA PRO A 562 -8.63 -20.18 -53.29
C PRO A 562 -7.09 -20.51 -53.23
N ARG A 563 -6.76 -21.80 -52.99
CA ARG A 563 -5.59 -22.60 -53.52
C ARG A 563 -4.13 -22.16 -53.16
N ALA A 564 -3.07 -22.99 -53.32
CA ALA A 564 -2.85 -24.29 -54.00
C ALA A 564 -1.98 -25.30 -53.19
N SER A 565 -1.60 -26.46 -53.77
CA SER A 565 -1.07 -27.63 -53.04
C SER A 565 -0.22 -28.63 -53.88
N GLY A 566 0.61 -29.45 -53.22
CA GLY A 566 1.23 -30.70 -53.73
C GLY A 566 2.51 -31.07 -52.95
N ALA A 567 2.95 -32.33 -52.79
CA ALA A 567 2.42 -33.69 -53.08
C ALA A 567 3.21 -34.70 -52.17
N PHE A 568 3.29 -36.04 -52.29
CA PHE A 568 2.82 -37.10 -53.22
C PHE A 568 2.88 -38.45 -52.44
N ALA A 569 2.24 -39.54 -52.94
CA ALA A 569 2.38 -40.96 -52.54
C ALA A 569 1.90 -41.35 -51.11
N ASP A 570 0.84 -42.11 -50.84
CA ASP A 570 -0.08 -42.99 -51.61
C ASP A 570 0.34 -44.48 -51.79
N LEU A 571 -0.42 -45.39 -51.15
CA LEU A 571 -0.79 -46.74 -51.62
C LEU A 571 -1.80 -47.43 -50.66
N ASP A 572 -2.91 -47.91 -51.24
CA ASP A 572 -3.86 -48.98 -50.82
C ASP A 572 -4.59 -48.99 -49.45
N GLY A 573 -5.88 -49.43 -49.49
CA GLY A 573 -6.37 -50.39 -48.48
C GLY A 573 -7.80 -50.33 -47.91
N LEU A 574 -8.86 -50.29 -48.74
CA LEU A 574 -10.26 -50.69 -48.47
C LEU A 574 -10.82 -50.89 -47.02
N PHE A 575 -11.90 -50.16 -46.73
CA PHE A 575 -13.14 -50.60 -46.03
C PHE A 575 -13.08 -51.77 -44.99
N VAL A 576 -13.21 -51.44 -43.69
CA VAL A 576 -14.02 -52.24 -42.74
C VAL A 576 -14.79 -51.33 -41.74
N HIS A 577 -16.00 -50.91 -42.11
CA HIS A 577 -17.00 -50.46 -41.14
C HIS A 577 -17.74 -51.69 -40.55
N SER A 578 -17.33 -52.19 -39.37
CA SER A 578 -18.16 -53.15 -38.58
C SER A 578 -17.61 -53.46 -37.17
N ARG A 579 -16.31 -53.78 -37.04
CA ARG A 579 -15.76 -54.54 -35.89
C ARG A 579 -15.56 -53.81 -34.55
N LEU A 580 -16.23 -52.68 -34.32
CA LEU A 580 -16.33 -52.04 -32.99
C LEU A 580 -17.72 -52.21 -32.34
N ALA A 581 -18.80 -52.33 -33.11
CA ALA A 581 -20.14 -52.49 -32.57
C ALA A 581 -20.30 -53.85 -31.85
N GLU A 582 -19.84 -54.93 -32.48
CA GLU A 582 -19.91 -56.30 -31.94
C GLU A 582 -19.13 -56.43 -30.62
N ARG A 583 -17.96 -55.78 -30.51
CA ARG A 583 -17.17 -55.73 -29.26
C ARG A 583 -17.96 -55.07 -28.13
N GLY A 584 -18.69 -53.99 -28.42
CA GLY A 584 -19.56 -53.32 -27.44
C GLY A 584 -20.66 -54.22 -26.86
N HIS A 585 -21.19 -55.16 -27.65
CA HIS A 585 -22.17 -56.14 -27.18
C HIS A 585 -21.50 -57.32 -26.44
N PHE A 586 -20.38 -57.83 -26.94
CA PHE A 586 -19.66 -58.95 -26.31
C PHE A 586 -19.13 -58.57 -24.90
N THR A 587 -18.52 -57.39 -24.75
CA THR A 587 -18.04 -56.89 -23.46
C THR A 587 -19.20 -56.55 -22.49
N LYS A 588 -20.39 -56.19 -23.00
CA LYS A 588 -21.61 -56.06 -22.16
C LYS A 588 -22.12 -57.41 -21.65
N MET A 589 -22.11 -58.45 -22.48
CA MET A 589 -22.49 -59.81 -22.03
C MET A 589 -21.51 -60.34 -20.98
N ILE A 590 -20.20 -60.13 -21.14
CA ILE A 590 -19.20 -60.50 -20.14
C ILE A 590 -19.39 -59.72 -18.83
N SER A 591 -19.69 -58.41 -18.91
CA SER A 591 -20.04 -57.57 -17.75
C SER A 591 -21.23 -58.15 -16.96
N MET A 592 -22.29 -58.55 -17.65
CA MET A 592 -23.48 -59.15 -17.03
C MET A 592 -23.23 -60.57 -16.48
N ALA A 593 -22.43 -61.39 -17.18
CA ALA A 593 -22.15 -62.77 -16.78
C ALA A 593 -21.19 -62.90 -15.59
N LEU A 594 -20.27 -61.93 -15.42
CA LEU A 594 -19.29 -61.93 -14.32
C LEU A 594 -19.64 -60.95 -13.18
N GLY A 595 -20.70 -60.15 -13.32
CA GLY A 595 -21.05 -59.09 -12.36
C GLY A 595 -20.10 -57.89 -12.33
N ILE A 596 -19.13 -57.83 -13.25
CA ILE A 596 -18.10 -56.78 -13.30
C ILE A 596 -18.65 -55.56 -14.06
N PRO A 597 -18.57 -54.33 -13.52
CA PRO A 597 -19.07 -53.13 -14.20
C PRO A 597 -18.44 -52.92 -15.59
N PHE A 598 -19.28 -52.67 -16.61
CA PHE A 598 -18.86 -52.55 -18.01
C PHE A 598 -17.72 -51.52 -18.22
N TRP A 599 -17.75 -50.39 -17.51
CA TRP A 599 -16.72 -49.36 -17.61
C TRP A 599 -15.34 -49.86 -17.13
N LEU A 600 -15.29 -50.79 -16.17
CA LEU A 600 -14.04 -51.35 -15.65
C LEU A 600 -13.39 -52.31 -16.66
N LEU A 601 -14.20 -53.07 -17.41
CA LEU A 601 -13.71 -53.88 -18.53
C LEU A 601 -13.14 -53.03 -19.66
N VAL A 602 -13.75 -51.88 -19.95
CA VAL A 602 -13.22 -50.90 -20.93
C VAL A 602 -11.92 -50.28 -20.43
N LEU A 603 -11.85 -49.88 -19.15
CA LEU A 603 -10.63 -49.32 -18.54
C LEU A 603 -9.46 -50.32 -18.58
N LEU A 604 -9.70 -51.58 -18.19
CA LEU A 604 -8.69 -52.64 -18.26
C LEU A 604 -8.23 -52.90 -19.70
N ALA A 605 -9.15 -52.92 -20.67
CA ALA A 605 -8.80 -53.09 -22.09
C ALA A 605 -7.94 -51.93 -22.62
N LEU A 606 -8.17 -50.69 -22.18
CA LEU A 606 -7.35 -49.53 -22.51
C LEU A 606 -5.96 -49.61 -21.86
N ILE A 607 -5.86 -50.01 -20.60
CA ILE A 607 -4.59 -50.21 -19.88
C ILE A 607 -3.73 -51.27 -20.60
N PHE A 608 -4.28 -52.46 -20.86
CA PHE A 608 -3.56 -53.52 -21.57
C PHE A 608 -3.21 -53.14 -23.02
N GLY A 609 -4.05 -52.34 -23.69
CA GLY A 609 -3.74 -51.77 -25.01
C GLY A 609 -2.54 -50.82 -24.98
N ALA A 610 -2.51 -49.88 -24.03
CA ALA A 610 -1.41 -48.92 -23.89
C ALA A 610 -0.06 -49.59 -23.57
N VAL A 611 -0.08 -50.62 -22.70
CA VAL A 611 1.11 -51.40 -22.32
C VAL A 611 1.79 -52.08 -23.52
N GLY A 612 1.03 -52.38 -24.59
CA GLY A 612 1.58 -52.93 -25.83
C GLY A 612 2.59 -52.01 -26.53
N PHE A 613 2.46 -50.68 -26.38
CA PHE A 613 3.30 -49.67 -27.02
C PHE A 613 4.49 -49.20 -26.16
N LEU A 614 4.50 -49.51 -24.86
CA LEU A 614 5.60 -49.14 -23.94
C LEU A 614 6.83 -50.03 -24.11
N ARG A 615 8.03 -49.55 -23.74
CA ARG A 615 9.27 -50.35 -23.78
C ARG A 615 9.28 -51.40 -22.65
N PRO A 616 9.96 -52.54 -22.79
CA PRO A 616 9.90 -53.63 -21.80
C PRO A 616 10.22 -53.23 -20.34
N SER A 617 11.11 -52.26 -20.15
CA SER A 617 11.48 -51.68 -18.85
C SER A 617 10.36 -50.86 -18.20
N GLU A 618 9.50 -50.22 -18.99
CA GLU A 618 8.44 -49.32 -18.52
C GLU A 618 7.15 -50.07 -18.15
N ARG A 619 6.90 -51.21 -18.81
CA ARG A 619 5.66 -52.00 -18.68
C ARG A 619 5.35 -52.42 -17.23
N TRP A 620 6.37 -52.83 -16.47
CA TRP A 620 6.18 -53.28 -15.08
C TRP A 620 5.81 -52.15 -14.12
N PHE A 621 6.43 -50.97 -14.29
CA PHE A 621 6.07 -49.78 -13.51
C PHE A 621 4.64 -49.34 -13.84
N PHE A 622 4.31 -49.27 -15.14
CA PHE A 622 2.97 -48.88 -15.59
C PHE A 622 1.87 -49.86 -15.15
N LEU A 623 2.10 -51.19 -15.21
CA LEU A 623 1.16 -52.17 -14.65
C LEU A 623 0.96 -51.99 -13.15
N SER A 624 2.06 -51.81 -12.40
CA SER A 624 2.03 -51.68 -10.94
C SER A 624 1.24 -50.44 -10.52
N ALA A 625 1.51 -49.30 -11.17
CA ALA A 625 0.77 -48.05 -10.94
C ALA A 625 -0.71 -48.18 -11.30
N ALA A 626 -1.04 -48.75 -12.47
CA ALA A 626 -2.41 -48.92 -12.92
C ALA A 626 -3.21 -49.88 -12.02
N LEU A 627 -2.61 -50.99 -11.58
CA LEU A 627 -3.25 -51.94 -10.65
C LEU A 627 -3.46 -51.34 -9.26
N PHE A 628 -2.49 -50.58 -8.75
CA PHE A 628 -2.64 -49.84 -7.49
C PHE A 628 -3.81 -48.85 -7.58
N TRP A 629 -3.87 -48.05 -8.64
CA TRP A 629 -4.89 -47.03 -8.84
C TRP A 629 -6.31 -47.61 -9.02
N VAL A 630 -6.45 -48.69 -9.80
CA VAL A 630 -7.71 -49.45 -9.90
C VAL A 630 -8.11 -50.06 -8.55
N GLY A 631 -7.15 -50.58 -7.79
CA GLY A 631 -7.37 -51.06 -6.42
C GLY A 631 -7.91 -49.96 -5.49
N SER A 632 -7.24 -48.80 -5.44
CA SER A 632 -7.68 -47.64 -4.65
C SER A 632 -9.09 -47.19 -5.02
N PHE A 633 -9.43 -47.14 -6.31
CA PHE A 633 -10.79 -46.78 -6.74
C PHE A 633 -11.83 -47.82 -6.31
N MET A 634 -11.53 -49.12 -6.47
CA MET A 634 -12.42 -50.21 -6.02
C MET A 634 -12.64 -50.19 -4.50
N SER A 635 -11.60 -49.96 -3.71
CA SER A 635 -11.71 -49.82 -2.25
C SER A 635 -12.54 -48.60 -1.85
N MET A 636 -12.29 -47.43 -2.47
CA MET A 636 -13.07 -46.22 -2.17
C MET A 636 -14.55 -46.37 -2.55
N PHE A 637 -14.84 -46.97 -3.71
CA PHE A 637 -16.21 -47.26 -4.15
C PHE A 637 -16.91 -48.24 -3.21
N SER A 638 -16.20 -49.27 -2.74
CA SER A 638 -16.75 -50.27 -1.79
C SER A 638 -17.09 -49.67 -0.42
N ILE A 639 -16.21 -48.79 0.10
CA ILE A 639 -16.47 -48.05 1.35
C ILE A 639 -17.69 -47.15 1.19
N TRP A 640 -17.80 -46.40 0.09
CA TRP A 640 -18.97 -45.56 -0.20
C TRP A 640 -20.26 -46.35 -0.38
N TRP A 641 -20.20 -47.54 -1.00
CA TRP A 641 -21.36 -48.42 -1.15
C TRP A 641 -21.86 -48.94 0.21
N LEU A 642 -20.95 -49.31 1.12
CA LEU A 642 -21.28 -49.73 2.48
C LEU A 642 -21.87 -48.57 3.31
N LEU A 643 -21.31 -47.36 3.19
CA LEU A 643 -21.86 -46.17 3.84
C LEU A 643 -23.27 -45.84 3.31
N LEU A 644 -23.47 -45.86 1.99
CA LEU A 644 -24.77 -45.62 1.37
C LEU A 644 -25.81 -46.66 1.79
N ALA A 645 -25.45 -47.94 1.79
CA ALA A 645 -26.33 -49.02 2.26
C ALA A 645 -26.68 -48.85 3.75
N GLY A 646 -25.69 -48.51 4.60
CA GLY A 646 -25.90 -48.22 6.01
C GLY A 646 -26.84 -47.03 6.25
N MET A 647 -26.65 -45.92 5.53
CA MET A 647 -27.53 -44.75 5.62
C MET A 647 -28.95 -45.04 5.12
N THR A 648 -29.09 -45.80 4.01
CA THR A 648 -30.40 -46.18 3.48
C THR A 648 -31.15 -47.10 4.45
N MET A 649 -30.45 -48.05 5.09
CA MET A 649 -31.02 -48.93 6.10
C MET A 649 -31.37 -48.18 7.39
N ALA A 650 -30.55 -47.22 7.83
CA ALA A 650 -30.85 -46.36 8.97
C ALA A 650 -32.10 -45.48 8.72
N LEU A 651 -32.24 -44.92 7.51
CA LEU A 651 -33.45 -44.19 7.08
C LEU A 651 -34.69 -45.09 7.04
N ALA A 652 -34.57 -46.29 6.48
CA ALA A 652 -35.66 -47.27 6.44
C ALA A 652 -36.11 -47.69 7.86
N LEU A 653 -35.16 -47.94 8.77
CA LEU A 653 -35.44 -48.24 10.18
C LEU A 653 -36.02 -47.04 10.94
N GLY A 654 -35.64 -45.81 10.59
CA GLY A 654 -36.24 -44.59 11.13
C GLY A 654 -37.70 -44.41 10.71
N LEU A 655 -37.98 -44.56 9.41
CA LEU A 655 -39.34 -44.53 8.86
C LEU A 655 -40.21 -45.67 9.42
N ALA A 656 -39.68 -46.89 9.52
CA ALA A 656 -40.39 -48.05 10.07
C ALA A 656 -40.71 -47.94 11.58
N ARG A 657 -40.13 -46.97 12.30
CA ARG A 657 -40.49 -46.60 13.68
C ARG A 657 -41.52 -45.48 13.79
N LEU A 658 -41.75 -44.73 12.72
CA LEU A 658 -42.69 -43.60 12.67
C LEU A 658 -44.06 -43.97 12.09
N LEU A 659 -44.14 -45.08 11.35
CA LEU A 659 -45.35 -45.56 10.69
C LEU A 659 -45.95 -46.76 11.43
N ARG A 660 -47.28 -46.87 11.43
CA ARG A 660 -47.97 -48.08 11.93
C ARG A 660 -48.02 -49.11 10.81
N TRP A 661 -47.63 -50.35 11.11
CA TRP A 661 -47.45 -51.41 10.11
C TRP A 661 -48.77 -51.97 9.56
N ASP A 662 -49.90 -51.57 10.15
CA ASP A 662 -51.25 -52.05 9.82
C ASP A 662 -51.89 -51.32 8.62
N ASP A 663 -51.27 -50.22 8.13
CA ASP A 663 -51.76 -49.42 7.01
C ASP A 663 -50.91 -49.64 5.73
N PRO A 664 -51.43 -50.36 4.71
CA PRO A 664 -50.69 -50.63 3.49
C PRO A 664 -50.43 -49.37 2.64
N TRP A 665 -51.19 -48.28 2.80
CA TRP A 665 -50.92 -47.03 2.09
C TRP A 665 -49.68 -46.32 2.64
N GLN A 666 -49.49 -46.34 3.96
CA GLN A 666 -48.28 -45.79 4.60
C GLN A 666 -47.03 -46.58 4.19
N LEU A 667 -47.12 -47.91 4.10
CA LEU A 667 -46.05 -48.77 3.59
C LEU A 667 -45.71 -48.48 2.11
N GLY A 668 -46.72 -48.28 1.26
CA GLY A 668 -46.53 -47.88 -0.14
C GLY A 668 -45.84 -46.51 -0.28
N ILE A 669 -46.24 -45.52 0.51
CA ILE A 669 -45.62 -44.19 0.54
C ILE A 669 -44.17 -44.28 1.03
N ALA A 670 -43.87 -45.08 2.05
CA ALA A 670 -42.51 -45.28 2.54
C ALA A 670 -41.59 -45.91 1.49
N ALA A 671 -42.08 -46.91 0.76
CA ALA A 671 -41.32 -47.53 -0.34
C ALA A 671 -41.03 -46.55 -1.48
N LEU A 672 -42.02 -45.74 -1.88
CA LEU A 672 -41.84 -44.70 -2.90
C LEU A 672 -40.87 -43.59 -2.44
N ALA A 673 -40.94 -43.17 -1.17
CA ALA A 673 -40.01 -42.21 -0.60
C ALA A 673 -38.57 -42.75 -0.58
N GLY A 674 -38.38 -44.02 -0.20
CA GLY A 674 -37.08 -44.69 -0.23
C GLY A 674 -36.49 -44.76 -1.64
N LEU A 675 -37.29 -45.14 -2.64
CA LEU A 675 -36.86 -45.16 -4.05
C LEU A 675 -36.52 -43.76 -4.58
N LEU A 676 -37.29 -42.73 -4.20
CA LEU A 676 -37.03 -41.34 -4.59
C LEU A 676 -35.71 -40.84 -3.99
N ILE A 677 -35.47 -41.07 -2.70
CA ILE A 677 -34.22 -40.72 -2.01
C ILE A 677 -33.04 -41.44 -2.67
N TRP A 678 -33.16 -42.74 -2.94
CA TRP A 678 -32.12 -43.53 -3.60
C TRP A 678 -31.78 -43.01 -5.00
N GLY A 679 -32.79 -42.65 -5.80
CA GLY A 679 -32.61 -42.00 -7.11
C GLY A 679 -31.92 -40.64 -7.03
N ILE A 680 -32.29 -39.81 -6.04
CA ILE A 680 -31.64 -38.51 -5.79
C ILE A 680 -30.17 -38.71 -5.40
N MET A 681 -29.85 -39.68 -4.54
CA MET A 681 -28.46 -39.95 -4.12
C MET A 681 -27.60 -40.49 -5.28
N ILE A 682 -28.16 -41.28 -6.19
CA ILE A 682 -27.44 -41.73 -7.42
C ILE A 682 -27.16 -40.54 -8.35
N LEU A 683 -28.12 -39.64 -8.54
CA LEU A 683 -27.90 -38.42 -9.34
C LEU A 683 -26.85 -37.52 -8.68
N TRP A 684 -26.90 -37.33 -7.37
CA TRP A 684 -25.92 -36.54 -6.63
C TRP A 684 -24.51 -37.14 -6.71
N PHE A 685 -24.38 -38.47 -6.61
CA PHE A 685 -23.12 -39.19 -6.83
C PHE A 685 -22.58 -39.02 -8.26
N ARG A 686 -23.46 -39.02 -9.28
CA ARG A 686 -23.07 -38.79 -10.68
C ARG A 686 -22.45 -37.40 -10.86
N GLU A 687 -23.07 -36.36 -10.31
CA GLU A 687 -22.51 -34.99 -10.39
C GLU A 687 -21.22 -34.86 -9.56
N TRP A 688 -21.13 -35.54 -8.40
CA TRP A 688 -19.89 -35.61 -7.60
C TRP A 688 -18.73 -36.26 -8.36
N MET A 689 -18.98 -37.34 -9.10
CA MET A 689 -17.99 -37.97 -9.97
C MET A 689 -17.53 -37.04 -11.10
N TRP A 690 -18.44 -36.25 -11.68
CA TRP A 690 -18.07 -35.21 -12.67
C TRP A 690 -17.24 -34.07 -12.08
N LEU A 691 -17.45 -33.69 -10.81
CA LEU A 691 -16.65 -32.67 -10.12
C LEU A 691 -15.25 -33.18 -9.71
N LEU A 692 -15.12 -34.48 -9.44
CA LEU A 692 -13.81 -35.11 -9.18
C LEU A 692 -13.02 -35.40 -10.47
N TRP A 693 -13.69 -35.65 -11.60
CA TRP A 693 -13.05 -36.04 -12.86
C TRP A 693 -11.86 -35.13 -13.30
N PRO A 694 -11.91 -33.79 -13.19
CA PRO A 694 -10.78 -32.93 -13.53
C PRO A 694 -9.56 -33.15 -12.62
N TRP A 695 -9.77 -33.26 -11.30
CA TRP A 695 -8.70 -33.56 -10.33
C TRP A 695 -8.07 -34.92 -10.63
N TRP A 696 -8.89 -35.91 -10.96
CA TRP A 696 -8.46 -37.27 -11.25
C TRP A 696 -7.68 -37.37 -12.58
N TRP A 697 -8.04 -36.55 -13.57
CA TRP A 697 -7.27 -36.37 -14.80
C TRP A 697 -5.94 -35.65 -14.56
N PHE A 698 -5.91 -34.65 -13.66
CA PHE A 698 -4.68 -33.94 -13.28
C PHE A 698 -3.72 -34.76 -12.41
N SER A 699 -4.19 -35.75 -11.65
CA SER A 699 -3.34 -36.71 -10.93
C SER A 699 -2.96 -37.96 -11.76
N TRP A 700 -3.37 -38.02 -13.02
CA TRP A 700 -3.00 -39.09 -13.97
C TRP A 700 -2.02 -38.62 -15.06
N ARG A 701 -1.89 -37.30 -15.25
CA ARG A 701 -0.84 -36.66 -16.05
C ARG A 701 0.45 -36.46 -15.27
#